data_AF-A0A538ECJ1-F1
#
_entry.id   AF-A0A538ECJ1-F1
#
_cell.length_a   1.000
_cell.length_b   1.000
_cell.length_c   1.000
_cell.angle_alpha   90.00
_cell.angle_beta   90.00
_cell.angle_gamma   90.00
#
_symmetry.space_group_name_H-M   'P 1'
#
loop_
_entity.id
_entity.type
_entity.pdbx_description
1 polymer ?
#
loop_
_entity_poly.entity_id
_entity_poly.type
_entity_poly.pdbx_seq_one_letter_code
_entity_poly.pdbx_strand_id
1 'polypeptide(L)'
;MYLRYVSSLEFLTYVAFFAIFVGCVSYIVPGRKPPLRTEPFSDDQLRAHEPKVAKYFVTGGLFLVLGSVHMVVKNVPSVAEALARMGYAGHLVRDLSSTHVMIVGGGTLLATGLCWLVLPHIVGRPLASEGLAQLAFWFTALGLGVFYLSLVANGIAIGRLVEHGWEYQAAKAHMGKLYKVPTGVGAGIMGLGYWCFAANVCLTIFQARLVKVPKPQWHLWRFFATGALALTVGTVQGVIQVQPANADWLYRAGHAGEWIDPISHAHINLVTGLTMLVAGALFALAPAPPPRRLVNLTFGCLLVGSLAFYASALYLGLHEGRLVHRGLTPEQAEAATPLHAFLIMGAGIAMFAAFWLLLAVIVRTARQLPSFVRPFVLAGCTALAVGTLQGPIQAFPSVNELLDRGGEAGDVIVNLHAQLNMLGGLMVILVGLTLGYLRADETVRTRRPARRALLFVPAGVALYYVGGVAVSAAEAHRIIGGESFAAAVAAFEPWEALLLVPAALVLLLGFWSYARAAWMLTSAQRSASREAMRTAPARFSGKIPRRVRRRSPAALAGYELPLALMGFPGVGWLFAGFPLMASVLLMVGPATAWAGVPMLFSPYGGPLREFGWKLELVYLPATALFSSALLYRAHARRRALLDGKPPRGRPRRAASYRTRVGVAAGGLGLLLVSLPFVPAVADIGTRDVRYTYQTSLPRDVTGQFLRTATGTVKLFAWGDPQTSYPVDALRVHAADVRALIVRAAAVDNPKAYVVYDLDRGGSVPLSVVRRTARTLRLAPTRTLRAGRYALVATHEGMFGGRDFDYFRVVPTGEAATAISSNRNGTAPQVADALFPLAAALLALLFAARLASSWLRRRAGQKLLWAAGFFCFALAAASEALAFRHGWSSTLFRVYYTAGGVLTVAYLGAGSAWLVLPRRARDVMVGGLAVATAAAVAAVMLAPVHAETLAAVVSGRPPSNHALGGHAFLWAIVLNSLGTLALVGGSLYSIARRQRIRANAWIASGALCVAAATGLSRAGDTSLVYVGELVGIALMFCGFSLPAPKPVRKAASSGSATPVVAR
;
A
#
# COMPACT_ATOMS: atom_id res chain seq x y z
N MET A 1 7.95 -22.97 16.70
CA MET A 1 7.35 -22.46 17.97
C MET A 1 6.33 -21.34 17.77
N TYR A 2 6.47 -20.43 16.78
CA TYR A 2 5.53 -19.31 16.55
C TYR A 2 4.29 -19.60 15.68
N LEU A 3 4.16 -20.80 15.08
CA LEU A 3 3.05 -21.15 14.17
C LEU A 3 1.67 -21.26 14.84
N ARG A 4 1.60 -21.42 16.17
CA ARG A 4 0.32 -21.50 16.91
C ARG A 4 -0.43 -20.17 17.01
N TYR A 5 0.24 -19.05 16.74
CA TYR A 5 -0.34 -17.70 16.86
C TYR A 5 -0.63 -17.04 15.50
N VAL A 6 -0.36 -17.73 14.40
CA VAL A 6 -0.57 -17.21 13.05
C VAL A 6 -1.91 -17.75 12.55
N SER A 7 -2.88 -16.87 12.32
CA SER A 7 -4.15 -17.25 11.70
C SER A 7 -3.92 -17.80 10.28
N SER A 8 -4.82 -18.66 9.80
CA SER A 8 -4.73 -19.22 8.44
C SER A 8 -4.63 -18.15 7.35
N LEU A 9 -5.23 -16.98 7.59
CA LEU A 9 -5.19 -15.81 6.70
C LEU A 9 -3.81 -15.14 6.70
N GLU A 10 -3.20 -14.93 7.87
CA GLU A 10 -1.84 -14.39 7.97
C GLU A 10 -0.82 -15.33 7.34
N PHE A 11 -0.96 -16.63 7.56
CA PHE A 11 -0.11 -17.63 6.92
C PHE A 11 -0.22 -17.57 5.38
N LEU A 12 -1.45 -17.57 4.84
CA LEU A 12 -1.67 -17.42 3.39
C LEU A 12 -1.14 -16.10 2.84
N THR A 13 -1.26 -15.01 3.59
CA THR A 13 -0.76 -13.69 3.20
C THR A 13 0.77 -13.67 3.18
N TYR A 14 1.43 -14.26 4.19
CA TYR A 14 2.88 -14.40 4.20
C TYR A 14 3.37 -15.31 3.10
N VAL A 15 2.72 -16.46 2.86
CA VAL A 15 3.08 -17.37 1.77
C VAL A 15 2.90 -16.69 0.41
N ALA A 16 1.81 -15.95 0.19
CA ALA A 16 1.60 -15.18 -1.03
C ALA A 16 2.66 -14.09 -1.19
N PHE A 17 2.97 -13.35 -0.12
CA PHE A 17 4.03 -12.33 -0.11
C PHE A 17 5.39 -12.94 -0.44
N PHE A 18 5.79 -14.03 0.22
CA PHE A 18 7.05 -14.72 -0.04
C PHE A 18 7.09 -15.33 -1.45
N ALA A 19 6.00 -15.90 -1.95
CA ALA A 19 5.94 -16.43 -3.31
C ALA A 19 6.08 -15.31 -4.36
N ILE A 20 5.42 -14.16 -4.14
CA ILE A 20 5.58 -12.97 -4.98
C ILE A 20 7.02 -12.45 -4.90
N PHE A 21 7.57 -12.34 -3.68
CA PHE A 21 8.93 -11.87 -3.46
C PHE A 21 9.97 -12.77 -4.14
N VAL A 22 9.90 -14.09 -3.93
CA VAL A 22 10.77 -15.08 -4.58
C VAL A 22 10.57 -15.05 -6.09
N GLY A 23 9.34 -14.95 -6.58
CA GLY A 23 9.03 -14.82 -8.01
C GLY A 23 9.64 -13.56 -8.63
N CYS A 24 9.55 -12.42 -7.94
CA CYS A 24 10.17 -11.16 -8.36
C CYS A 24 11.70 -11.29 -8.38
N VAL A 25 12.32 -11.76 -7.29
CA VAL A 25 13.77 -11.96 -7.22
C VAL A 25 14.27 -12.89 -8.32
N SER A 26 13.57 -14.00 -8.55
CA SER A 26 13.91 -14.99 -9.60
C SER A 26 13.75 -14.45 -11.02
N TYR A 27 12.85 -13.49 -11.24
CA TYR A 27 12.68 -12.80 -12.52
C TYR A 27 13.76 -11.73 -12.75
N ILE A 28 14.18 -11.06 -11.68
CA ILE A 28 15.09 -9.91 -11.73
C ILE A 28 16.56 -10.36 -11.78
N VAL A 29 16.91 -11.47 -11.10
CA VAL A 29 18.26 -12.04 -11.07
C VAL A 29 18.43 -13.01 -12.25
N PRO A 30 19.52 -12.94 -13.03
CA PRO A 30 19.70 -13.80 -14.21
C PRO A 30 19.74 -15.28 -13.82
N GLY A 31 18.71 -16.05 -14.17
CA GLY A 31 18.59 -17.47 -13.81
C GLY A 31 19.37 -18.45 -14.70
N ARG A 32 20.00 -18.00 -15.79
CA ARG A 32 20.79 -18.85 -16.70
C ARG A 32 22.29 -18.59 -16.51
N LYS A 33 23.08 -19.65 -16.33
CA LYS A 33 24.55 -19.57 -16.27
C LYS A 33 25.06 -18.94 -17.57
N PRO A 34 25.78 -17.80 -17.51
CA PRO A 34 26.32 -17.18 -18.72
C PRO A 34 27.33 -18.13 -19.37
N PRO A 35 27.34 -18.27 -20.71
CA PRO A 35 28.32 -19.10 -21.39
C PRO A 35 29.73 -18.49 -21.25
N LEU A 36 30.75 -19.36 -21.32
CA LEU A 36 32.14 -18.91 -21.49
C LEU A 36 32.25 -18.21 -22.86
N ARG A 37 32.87 -17.04 -22.90
CA ARG A 37 33.10 -16.30 -24.14
C ARG A 37 34.58 -16.02 -24.35
N THR A 38 35.07 -16.38 -25.53
CA THR A 38 36.43 -16.08 -26.01
C THR A 38 36.45 -14.89 -26.98
N GLU A 39 35.29 -14.51 -27.52
CA GLU A 39 35.12 -13.35 -28.41
C GLU A 39 34.60 -12.11 -27.66
N PRO A 40 34.99 -10.89 -28.09
CA PRO A 40 34.50 -9.64 -27.53
C PRO A 40 32.99 -9.47 -27.76
N PHE A 41 32.33 -8.78 -26.81
CA PHE A 41 30.99 -8.25 -27.05
C PHE A 41 31.08 -7.10 -28.05
N SER A 42 30.05 -6.94 -28.89
CA SER A 42 29.97 -5.77 -29.77
C SER A 42 29.70 -4.50 -28.95
N ASP A 43 30.08 -3.35 -29.49
CA ASP A 43 29.86 -2.06 -28.83
C ASP A 43 28.37 -1.81 -28.55
N ASP A 44 27.47 -2.20 -29.45
CA ASP A 44 26.02 -2.11 -29.22
C ASP A 44 25.56 -2.93 -28.01
N GLN A 45 26.18 -4.09 -27.78
CA GLN A 45 25.88 -4.92 -26.61
C GLN A 45 26.39 -4.26 -25.33
N LEU A 46 27.61 -3.73 -25.34
CA LEU A 46 28.18 -3.01 -24.19
C LEU A 46 27.37 -1.76 -23.84
N ARG A 47 26.85 -1.07 -24.87
CA ARG A 47 26.07 0.17 -24.76
C ARG A 47 24.57 -0.04 -24.59
N ALA A 48 24.11 -1.27 -24.40
CA ALA A 48 22.69 -1.60 -24.35
C ALA A 48 21.88 -0.81 -23.30
N HIS A 49 22.52 -0.36 -22.21
CA HIS A 49 21.87 0.46 -21.17
C HIS A 49 21.96 1.98 -21.40
N GLU A 50 22.88 2.47 -22.24
CA GLU A 50 23.14 3.91 -22.44
C GLU A 50 21.88 4.72 -22.76
N PRO A 51 20.92 4.26 -23.60
CA PRO A 51 19.72 5.02 -23.91
C PRO A 51 18.84 5.33 -22.69
N LYS A 52 19.01 4.58 -21.60
CA LYS A 52 18.23 4.71 -20.36
C LYS A 52 18.96 5.48 -19.28
N VAL A 53 20.22 5.86 -19.48
CA VAL A 53 21.01 6.63 -18.51
C VAL A 53 20.51 8.08 -18.39
N ALA A 54 19.87 8.61 -19.43
CA ALA A 54 19.24 9.94 -19.45
C ALA A 54 18.43 10.28 -18.18
N LYS A 55 17.66 9.31 -17.69
CA LYS A 55 16.79 9.50 -16.51
C LYS A 55 17.59 9.80 -15.25
N TYR A 56 18.77 9.21 -15.09
CA TYR A 56 19.65 9.48 -13.95
C TYR A 56 20.13 10.92 -13.95
N PHE A 57 20.61 11.41 -15.10
CA PHE A 57 21.15 12.76 -15.23
C PHE A 57 20.07 13.85 -15.11
N VAL A 58 18.90 13.61 -15.70
CA VAL A 58 17.77 14.53 -15.63
C VAL A 58 17.16 14.56 -14.23
N THR A 59 16.92 13.40 -13.61
CA THR A 59 16.38 13.34 -12.25
C THR A 59 17.38 13.87 -11.22
N GLY A 60 18.68 13.58 -11.39
CA GLY A 60 19.72 14.17 -10.57
C GLY A 60 19.75 15.70 -10.68
N GLY A 61 19.63 16.24 -11.90
CA GLY A 61 19.49 17.69 -12.10
C GLY A 61 18.25 18.29 -11.43
N LEU A 62 17.11 17.58 -11.47
CA LEU A 62 15.89 18.01 -10.78
C LEU A 62 16.08 18.07 -9.25
N PHE A 63 16.70 17.06 -8.66
CA PHE A 63 16.94 17.03 -7.21
C PHE A 63 17.97 18.08 -6.77
N LEU A 64 18.98 18.38 -7.59
CA LEU A 64 19.90 19.47 -7.34
C LEU A 64 19.19 20.84 -7.36
N VAL A 65 18.30 21.06 -8.32
CA VAL A 65 17.46 22.27 -8.36
C VAL A 65 16.54 22.34 -7.13
N LEU A 66 15.86 21.24 -6.79
CA LEU A 66 14.99 21.18 -5.62
C LEU A 66 15.76 21.49 -4.33
N GLY A 67 16.95 20.92 -4.18
CA GLY A 67 17.82 21.17 -3.03
C GLY A 67 18.31 22.62 -2.94
N SER A 68 18.63 23.26 -4.06
CA SER A 68 18.97 24.69 -4.04
C SER A 68 17.77 25.60 -3.80
N VAL A 69 16.57 25.25 -4.29
CA VAL A 69 15.35 25.96 -3.90
C VAL A 69 15.14 25.83 -2.39
N HIS A 70 15.33 24.64 -1.83
CA HIS A 70 15.29 24.43 -0.39
C HIS A 70 16.33 25.32 0.32
N MET A 71 17.59 25.37 -0.16
CA MET A 71 18.61 26.25 0.41
C MET A 71 18.20 27.73 0.36
N VAL A 72 17.56 28.20 -0.71
CA VAL A 72 17.05 29.58 -0.77
C VAL A 72 15.98 29.79 0.31
N VAL A 73 15.00 28.90 0.38
CA VAL A 73 13.86 29.02 1.30
C VAL A 73 14.29 28.97 2.76
N LYS A 74 15.20 28.06 3.13
CA LYS A 74 15.62 27.88 4.53
C LYS A 74 16.38 29.08 5.11
N ASN A 75 16.96 29.92 4.25
CA ASN A 75 17.73 31.11 4.65
C ASN A 75 16.90 32.41 4.50
N VAL A 76 15.60 32.32 4.20
CA VAL A 76 14.71 33.50 4.25
C VAL A 76 14.52 33.88 5.72
N PRO A 77 14.55 35.18 6.09
CA PRO A 77 14.62 35.59 7.51
C PRO A 77 13.59 34.92 8.42
N SER A 78 12.32 35.00 8.04
CA SER A 78 11.22 34.43 8.81
C SER A 78 11.25 32.90 8.89
N VAL A 79 11.88 32.24 7.92
CA VAL A 79 12.01 30.78 7.88
C VAL A 79 13.24 30.34 8.68
N ALA A 80 14.37 31.01 8.54
CA ALA A 80 15.60 30.73 9.27
C ALA A 80 15.38 30.85 10.78
N GLU A 81 14.78 31.95 11.21
CA GLU A 81 14.43 32.19 12.62
C GLU A 81 13.42 31.14 13.13
N ALA A 82 12.40 30.80 12.34
CA ALA A 82 11.43 29.77 12.72
C ALA A 82 12.08 28.39 12.85
N LEU A 83 12.97 28.02 11.94
CA LEU A 83 13.70 26.75 12.02
C LEU A 83 14.66 26.74 13.22
N ALA A 84 15.29 27.86 13.55
CA ALA A 84 16.14 27.97 14.73
C ALA A 84 15.36 27.79 16.04
N ARG A 85 14.16 28.36 16.16
CA ARG A 85 13.27 28.15 17.32
C ARG A 85 12.80 26.70 17.49
N MET A 86 12.71 25.96 16.40
CA MET A 86 12.32 24.53 16.42
C MET A 86 13.45 23.60 16.91
N GLY A 87 14.65 24.13 17.19
CA GLY A 87 15.82 23.37 17.63
C GLY A 87 16.16 22.21 16.70
N TYR A 88 16.38 21.03 17.25
CA TYR A 88 16.71 19.83 16.45
C TYR A 88 15.63 19.45 15.41
N ALA A 89 14.35 19.77 15.64
CA ALA A 89 13.31 19.55 14.62
C ALA A 89 13.50 20.46 13.40
N GLY A 90 14.02 21.67 13.62
CA GLY A 90 14.45 22.59 12.56
C GLY A 90 15.63 22.05 11.76
N HIS A 91 16.60 21.42 12.42
CA HIS A 91 17.76 20.78 11.77
C HIS A 91 17.35 19.68 10.75
N LEU A 92 16.28 18.92 11.03
CA LEU A 92 15.72 17.94 10.09
C LEU A 92 15.34 18.57 8.75
N VAL A 93 14.76 19.77 8.79
CA VAL A 93 14.36 20.52 7.61
C VAL A 93 15.58 21.22 7.01
N ARG A 94 16.26 22.08 7.80
CA ARG A 94 17.34 22.96 7.36
C ARG A 94 18.49 22.20 6.71
N ASP A 95 18.98 21.14 7.34
CA ASP A 95 20.27 20.56 6.96
C ASP A 95 20.12 19.15 6.42
N LEU A 96 19.47 18.25 7.16
CA LEU A 96 19.35 16.85 6.78
C LEU A 96 18.57 16.68 5.47
N SER A 97 17.39 17.30 5.34
CA SER A 97 16.57 17.12 4.13
C SER A 97 17.23 17.74 2.89
N SER A 98 17.81 18.93 3.01
CA SER A 98 18.51 19.64 1.93
C SER A 98 19.76 18.87 1.47
N THR A 99 20.55 18.38 2.42
CA THR A 99 21.77 17.62 2.14
C THR A 99 21.46 16.29 1.48
N HIS A 100 20.44 15.55 1.95
CA HIS A 100 20.04 14.28 1.33
C HIS A 100 19.53 14.48 -0.10
N VAL A 101 18.68 15.47 -0.36
CA VAL A 101 18.15 15.67 -1.70
C VAL A 101 19.25 16.04 -2.71
N MET A 102 20.26 16.82 -2.30
CA MET A 102 21.37 17.17 -3.21
C MET A 102 22.41 16.06 -3.33
N ILE A 103 22.90 15.50 -2.22
CA ILE A 103 24.00 14.52 -2.24
C ILE A 103 23.51 13.15 -2.73
N VAL A 104 22.39 12.66 -2.20
CA VAL A 104 21.83 11.37 -2.66
C VAL A 104 21.12 11.56 -4.00
N GLY A 105 20.26 12.57 -4.11
CA GLY A 105 19.47 12.79 -5.32
C GLY A 105 20.30 13.26 -6.51
N GLY A 106 21.22 14.19 -6.31
CA GLY A 106 22.21 14.56 -7.32
C GLY A 106 23.32 13.53 -7.39
N GLY A 107 24.18 13.50 -6.38
CA GLY A 107 25.50 12.86 -6.43
C GLY A 107 25.41 11.37 -6.73
N THR A 108 24.59 10.64 -5.99
CA THR A 108 24.48 9.18 -6.17
C THR A 108 23.81 8.82 -7.50
N LEU A 109 22.78 9.55 -7.95
CA LEU A 109 22.17 9.28 -9.26
C LEU A 109 23.14 9.58 -10.42
N LEU A 110 23.88 10.70 -10.36
CA LEU A 110 24.89 11.02 -11.37
C LEU A 110 26.00 9.97 -11.40
N ALA A 111 26.56 9.60 -10.24
CA ALA A 111 27.59 8.58 -10.13
C ALA A 111 27.11 7.21 -10.63
N THR A 112 25.88 6.83 -10.29
CA THR A 112 25.26 5.58 -10.78
C THR A 112 25.09 5.59 -12.30
N GLY A 113 24.63 6.72 -12.85
CA GLY A 113 24.52 6.90 -14.30
C GLY A 113 25.87 6.74 -15.00
N LEU A 114 26.91 7.40 -14.51
CA LEU A 114 28.28 7.27 -15.03
C LEU A 114 28.83 5.84 -14.88
N CYS A 115 28.55 5.16 -13.75
CA CYS A 115 28.93 3.77 -13.55
C CYS A 115 28.33 2.86 -14.64
N TRP A 116 27.06 3.05 -15.02
CA TRP A 116 26.42 2.27 -16.09
C TRP A 116 27.00 2.52 -17.48
N LEU A 117 27.61 3.67 -17.73
CA LEU A 117 28.30 3.97 -18.98
C LEU A 117 29.66 3.29 -19.03
N VAL A 118 30.40 3.36 -17.93
CA VAL A 118 31.82 3.05 -17.89
C VAL A 118 32.09 1.58 -17.55
N LEU A 119 31.36 1.02 -16.58
CA LEU A 119 31.62 -0.33 -16.07
C LEU A 119 31.58 -1.42 -17.16
N PRO A 120 30.60 -1.43 -18.09
CA PRO A 120 30.56 -2.44 -19.16
C PRO A 120 31.83 -2.48 -20.01
N HIS A 121 32.39 -1.31 -20.30
CA HIS A 121 33.62 -1.17 -21.09
C HIS A 121 34.86 -1.61 -20.31
N ILE A 122 34.94 -1.28 -19.02
CA ILE A 122 36.04 -1.73 -18.14
C ILE A 122 36.11 -3.25 -18.05
N VAL A 123 34.95 -3.90 -17.87
CA VAL A 123 34.87 -5.34 -17.62
C VAL A 123 34.69 -6.18 -18.89
N GLY A 124 34.50 -5.52 -20.03
CA GLY A 124 34.35 -6.14 -21.35
C GLY A 124 33.05 -6.92 -21.52
N ARG A 125 31.95 -6.51 -20.84
CA ARG A 125 30.64 -7.16 -20.99
C ARG A 125 29.46 -6.25 -20.61
N PRO A 126 28.26 -6.52 -21.13
CA PRO A 126 27.04 -5.82 -20.72
C PRO A 126 26.72 -6.06 -19.24
N LEU A 127 25.89 -5.17 -18.67
CA LEU A 127 25.36 -5.30 -17.32
C LEU A 127 24.68 -6.67 -17.13
N ALA A 128 24.84 -7.25 -15.94
CA ALA A 128 24.32 -8.58 -15.62
C ALA A 128 22.79 -8.64 -15.66
N SER A 129 22.10 -7.63 -15.13
CA SER A 129 20.64 -7.53 -15.18
C SER A 129 20.18 -6.12 -15.51
N GLU A 130 19.41 -6.02 -16.58
CA GLU A 130 18.69 -4.79 -16.93
C GLU A 130 17.61 -4.47 -15.89
N GLY A 131 16.96 -5.48 -15.33
CA GLY A 131 15.93 -5.31 -14.30
C GLY A 131 16.49 -4.66 -13.03
N LEU A 132 17.63 -5.15 -12.54
CA LEU A 132 18.31 -4.56 -11.39
C LEU A 132 18.72 -3.11 -11.65
N ALA A 133 19.24 -2.79 -12.84
CA ALA A 133 19.58 -1.42 -13.21
C ALA A 133 18.34 -0.50 -13.26
N GLN A 134 17.16 -1.01 -13.67
CA GLN A 134 15.93 -0.22 -13.63
C GLN A 134 15.43 0.01 -12.21
N LEU A 135 15.44 -1.04 -11.37
CA LEU A 135 15.00 -0.95 -9.98
C LEU A 135 15.91 -0.05 -9.15
N ALA A 136 17.23 -0.14 -9.36
CA ALA A 136 18.21 0.73 -8.74
C ALA A 136 17.83 2.21 -8.89
N PHE A 137 17.47 2.64 -10.10
CA PHE A 137 16.98 3.99 -10.35
C PHE A 137 15.68 4.30 -9.61
N TRP A 138 14.63 3.50 -9.84
CA TRP A 138 13.28 3.84 -9.40
C TRP A 138 13.16 3.82 -7.88
N PHE A 139 13.75 2.82 -7.24
CA PHE A 139 13.75 2.71 -5.79
C PHE A 139 14.59 3.82 -5.15
N THR A 140 15.76 4.16 -5.71
CA THR A 140 16.55 5.29 -5.20
C THR A 140 15.78 6.60 -5.34
N ALA A 141 15.25 6.92 -6.52
CA ALA A 141 14.57 8.20 -6.77
C ALA A 141 13.24 8.34 -6.01
N LEU A 142 12.41 7.30 -5.99
CA LEU A 142 11.13 7.32 -5.27
C LEU A 142 11.35 7.30 -3.75
N GLY A 143 12.24 6.42 -3.28
CA GLY A 143 12.58 6.32 -1.86
C GLY A 143 13.13 7.65 -1.32
N LEU A 144 14.04 8.28 -2.06
CA LEU A 144 14.55 9.62 -1.72
C LEU A 144 13.44 10.68 -1.69
N GLY A 145 12.54 10.69 -2.69
CA GLY A 145 11.44 11.65 -2.71
C GLY A 145 10.52 11.52 -1.49
N VAL A 146 10.15 10.30 -1.12
CA VAL A 146 9.35 10.01 0.09
C VAL A 146 10.12 10.40 1.35
N PHE A 147 11.41 10.05 1.41
CA PHE A 147 12.26 10.35 2.55
C PHE A 147 12.42 11.86 2.77
N TYR A 148 12.71 12.62 1.70
CA TYR A 148 12.80 14.07 1.72
C TYR A 148 11.51 14.72 2.22
N LEU A 149 10.36 14.34 1.66
CA LEU A 149 9.06 14.88 2.08
C LEU A 149 8.76 14.52 3.54
N SER A 150 9.14 13.32 3.97
CA SER A 150 8.96 12.88 5.36
C SER A 150 9.80 13.70 6.33
N LEU A 151 11.08 13.97 6.01
CA LEU A 151 11.94 14.80 6.86
C LEU A 151 11.40 16.22 7.01
N VAL A 152 10.98 16.85 5.90
CA VAL A 152 10.41 18.21 5.94
C VAL A 152 9.10 18.23 6.73
N ALA A 153 8.17 17.33 6.43
CA ALA A 153 6.88 17.29 7.11
C ALA A 153 7.02 16.99 8.60
N ASN A 154 7.89 16.04 8.97
CA ASN A 154 8.14 15.69 10.35
C ASN A 154 8.86 16.80 11.11
N GLY A 155 9.86 17.45 10.51
CA GLY A 155 10.55 18.58 11.14
C GLY A 155 9.58 19.73 11.45
N ILE A 156 8.70 20.07 10.51
CA ILE A 156 7.66 21.10 10.75
C ILE A 156 6.66 20.66 11.82
N ALA A 157 6.18 19.41 11.76
CA ALA A 157 5.16 18.91 12.69
C ALA A 157 5.69 18.81 14.13
N ILE A 158 6.88 18.25 14.32
CA ILE A 158 7.56 18.16 15.62
C ILE A 158 7.95 19.57 16.09
N GLY A 159 8.50 20.39 15.19
CA GLY A 159 8.93 21.75 15.52
C GLY A 159 7.80 22.61 16.07
N ARG A 160 6.59 22.51 15.51
CA ARG A 160 5.41 23.19 16.06
C ARG A 160 5.08 22.76 17.49
N LEU A 161 5.23 21.47 17.83
CA LEU A 161 5.01 21.01 19.20
C LEU A 161 6.09 21.56 20.14
N VAL A 162 7.34 21.57 19.68
CA VAL A 162 8.48 22.12 20.44
C VAL A 162 8.27 23.60 20.74
N GLU A 163 7.81 24.39 19.76
CA GLU A 163 7.46 25.80 19.97
C GLU A 163 6.34 26.00 21.01
N HIS A 164 5.49 24.99 21.25
CA HIS A 164 4.47 25.01 22.31
C HIS A 164 4.97 24.45 23.65
N GLY A 165 6.29 24.40 23.85
CA GLY A 165 6.92 23.99 25.11
C GLY A 165 7.09 22.48 25.28
N TRP A 166 6.89 21.68 24.23
CA TRP A 166 7.15 20.24 24.30
C TRP A 166 8.64 19.96 24.18
N GLU A 167 9.14 19.04 25.00
CA GLU A 167 10.47 18.46 24.77
C GLU A 167 10.48 17.69 23.43
N TYR A 168 11.57 17.80 22.67
CA TYR A 168 11.70 17.16 21.35
C TYR A 168 11.37 15.65 21.38
N GLN A 169 11.84 14.93 22.40
CA GLN A 169 11.57 13.49 22.53
C GLN A 169 10.11 13.20 22.85
N ALA A 170 9.47 14.02 23.71
CA ALA A 170 8.05 13.90 24.00
C ALA A 170 7.20 14.18 22.76
N ALA A 171 7.54 15.20 21.98
CA ALA A 171 6.88 15.52 20.71
C ALA A 171 7.04 14.39 19.67
N LYS A 172 8.24 13.81 19.56
CA LYS A 172 8.52 12.65 18.70
C LYS A 172 7.76 11.40 19.14
N ALA A 173 7.67 11.15 20.45
CA ALA A 173 6.90 10.04 21.01
C ALA A 173 5.39 10.22 20.77
N HIS A 174 4.88 11.46 20.92
CA HIS A 174 3.50 11.83 20.62
C HIS A 174 3.14 11.58 19.17
N MET A 175 4.02 11.92 18.23
CA MET A 175 3.84 11.63 16.80
C MET A 175 3.77 10.12 16.49
N GLY A 176 4.35 9.28 17.34
CA GLY A 176 4.22 7.82 17.27
C GLY A 176 4.57 7.24 15.88
N LYS A 177 3.59 6.58 15.25
CA LYS A 177 3.75 5.95 13.92
C LYS A 177 3.76 6.96 12.77
N LEU A 178 3.15 8.14 12.92
CA LEU A 178 3.07 9.16 11.86
C LEU A 178 4.46 9.68 11.48
N TYR A 179 5.36 9.77 12.45
CA TYR A 179 6.77 10.09 12.21
C TYR A 179 7.55 8.90 11.61
N LYS A 180 7.41 7.71 12.21
CA LYS A 180 8.28 6.55 11.94
C LYS A 180 8.02 5.90 10.58
N VAL A 181 6.76 5.70 10.21
CA VAL A 181 6.39 4.88 9.06
C VAL A 181 6.80 5.54 7.73
N PRO A 182 6.48 6.83 7.46
CA PRO A 182 6.84 7.45 6.18
C PRO A 182 8.36 7.53 5.97
N THR A 183 9.09 7.94 7.01
CA THR A 183 10.55 8.03 7.00
C THR A 183 11.19 6.66 6.77
N GLY A 184 10.74 5.63 7.49
CA GLY A 184 11.23 4.26 7.34
C GLY A 184 10.92 3.66 5.97
N VAL A 185 9.74 3.93 5.41
CA VAL A 185 9.37 3.50 4.04
C VAL A 185 10.25 4.18 3.00
N GLY A 186 10.43 5.50 3.09
CA GLY A 186 11.32 6.24 2.17
C GLY A 186 12.76 5.72 2.20
N ALA A 187 13.32 5.56 3.40
CA ALA A 187 14.67 5.04 3.60
C ALA A 187 14.80 3.57 3.11
N GLY A 188 13.83 2.71 3.43
CA GLY A 188 13.84 1.30 3.02
C GLY A 188 13.76 1.12 1.51
N ILE A 189 12.88 1.86 0.83
CA ILE A 189 12.79 1.86 -0.64
C ILE A 189 14.11 2.36 -1.23
N MET A 190 14.67 3.45 -0.72
CA MET A 190 15.96 3.97 -1.19
C MET A 190 17.09 2.94 -1.03
N GLY A 191 17.16 2.27 0.14
CA GLY A 191 18.14 1.21 0.42
C GLY A 191 18.04 0.02 -0.54
N LEU A 192 16.82 -0.42 -0.88
CA LEU A 192 16.61 -1.45 -1.91
C LEU A 192 17.16 -1.00 -3.28
N GLY A 193 17.10 0.30 -3.60
CA GLY A 193 17.72 0.86 -4.79
C GLY A 193 19.24 0.68 -4.80
N TYR A 194 19.91 0.97 -3.68
CA TYR A 194 21.35 0.78 -3.55
C TYR A 194 21.76 -0.70 -3.60
N TRP A 195 20.97 -1.58 -3.01
CA TRP A 195 21.24 -3.03 -3.08
C TRP A 195 21.08 -3.57 -4.50
N CYS A 196 20.07 -3.09 -5.24
CA CYS A 196 19.93 -3.42 -6.66
C CYS A 196 21.14 -2.93 -7.48
N PHE A 197 21.61 -1.70 -7.22
CA PHE A 197 22.82 -1.15 -7.83
C PHE A 197 24.03 -2.05 -7.54
N ALA A 198 24.29 -2.31 -6.27
CA ALA A 198 25.47 -3.05 -5.84
C ALA A 198 25.47 -4.51 -6.29
N ALA A 199 24.32 -5.19 -6.20
CA ALA A 199 24.16 -6.53 -6.73
C ALA A 199 24.46 -6.58 -8.23
N ASN A 200 23.98 -5.62 -9.01
CA ASN A 200 24.23 -5.59 -10.45
C ASN A 200 25.70 -5.30 -10.78
N VAL A 201 26.35 -4.38 -10.06
CA VAL A 201 27.80 -4.12 -10.20
C VAL A 201 28.60 -5.38 -9.89
N CYS A 202 28.36 -6.00 -8.73
CA CYS A 202 29.07 -7.21 -8.29
C CYS A 202 28.86 -8.38 -9.25
N LEU A 203 27.62 -8.64 -9.68
CA LEU A 203 27.32 -9.68 -10.64
C LEU A 203 27.97 -9.42 -12.00
N THR A 204 27.97 -8.16 -12.48
CA THR A 204 28.60 -7.79 -13.75
C THR A 204 30.11 -8.04 -13.70
N ILE A 205 30.78 -7.61 -12.62
CA ILE A 205 32.22 -7.83 -12.41
C ILE A 205 32.53 -9.32 -12.25
N PHE A 206 31.78 -10.02 -11.40
CA PHE A 206 31.99 -11.45 -11.13
C PHE A 206 31.83 -12.28 -12.39
N GLN A 207 30.76 -12.08 -13.14
CA GLN A 207 30.53 -12.83 -14.37
C GLN A 207 31.47 -12.40 -15.50
N ALA A 208 32.17 -11.26 -15.41
CA ALA A 208 33.21 -10.90 -16.38
C ALA A 208 34.37 -11.89 -16.40
N ARG A 209 34.58 -12.69 -15.33
CA ARG A 209 35.59 -13.78 -15.31
C ARG A 209 35.39 -14.84 -16.40
N LEU A 210 34.16 -14.93 -16.93
CA LEU A 210 33.75 -15.84 -18.00
C LEU A 210 34.05 -15.28 -19.41
N VAL A 211 34.48 -14.03 -19.50
CA VAL A 211 34.86 -13.37 -20.76
C VAL A 211 36.38 -13.32 -20.83
N LYS A 212 36.96 -14.16 -21.68
CA LYS A 212 38.40 -14.38 -21.87
C LYS A 212 38.95 -13.51 -23.00
N VAL A 213 38.74 -12.22 -22.88
CA VAL A 213 39.19 -11.19 -23.83
C VAL A 213 40.08 -10.20 -23.07
N PRO A 214 41.11 -9.59 -23.70
CA PRO A 214 41.91 -8.54 -23.08
C PRO A 214 41.05 -7.37 -22.56
N LYS A 215 41.32 -6.93 -21.33
CA LYS A 215 40.60 -5.83 -20.65
C LYS A 215 41.62 -4.79 -20.17
N PRO A 216 42.01 -3.82 -21.01
CA PRO A 216 43.11 -2.91 -20.71
C PRO A 216 42.86 -2.08 -19.44
N GLN A 217 41.61 -1.68 -19.21
CA GLN A 217 41.20 -0.89 -18.03
C GLN A 217 40.77 -1.75 -16.82
N TRP A 218 40.98 -3.08 -16.84
CA TRP A 218 40.48 -3.99 -15.79
C TRP A 218 40.81 -3.51 -14.37
N HIS A 219 42.00 -2.98 -14.13
CA HIS A 219 42.40 -2.50 -12.80
C HIS A 219 41.43 -1.48 -12.15
N LEU A 220 40.61 -0.78 -12.94
CA LEU A 220 39.61 0.19 -12.45
C LEU A 220 38.34 -0.44 -11.87
N TRP A 221 38.04 -1.73 -12.11
CA TRP A 221 36.81 -2.36 -11.56
C TRP A 221 36.73 -2.27 -10.04
N ARG A 222 37.89 -2.23 -9.38
CA ARG A 222 38.02 -2.19 -7.92
C ARG A 222 37.34 -0.96 -7.32
N PHE A 223 37.47 0.20 -7.96
CA PHE A 223 36.78 1.43 -7.55
C PHE A 223 35.26 1.25 -7.55
N PHE A 224 34.72 0.63 -8.60
CA PHE A 224 33.27 0.42 -8.72
C PHE A 224 32.75 -0.64 -7.75
N ALA A 225 33.48 -1.75 -7.57
CA ALA A 225 33.12 -2.77 -6.60
C ALA A 225 33.15 -2.23 -5.17
N THR A 226 34.24 -1.56 -4.78
CA THR A 226 34.37 -0.94 -3.46
C THR A 226 33.28 0.11 -3.24
N GLY A 227 33.07 1.01 -4.20
CA GLY A 227 32.05 2.05 -4.09
C GLY A 227 30.64 1.48 -3.91
N ALA A 228 30.30 0.44 -4.68
CA ALA A 228 29.03 -0.27 -4.57
C ALA A 228 28.85 -1.01 -3.23
N LEU A 229 29.89 -1.70 -2.76
CA LEU A 229 29.86 -2.42 -1.48
C LEU A 229 29.77 -1.45 -0.30
N ALA A 230 30.50 -0.33 -0.33
CA ALA A 230 30.46 0.67 0.72
C ALA A 230 29.08 1.34 0.86
N LEU A 231 28.40 1.66 -0.25
CA LEU A 231 27.00 2.12 -0.22
C LEU A 231 26.03 1.05 0.34
N THR A 232 26.34 -0.23 0.14
CA THR A 232 25.57 -1.34 0.72
C THR A 232 25.79 -1.44 2.23
N VAL A 233 27.05 -1.37 2.68
CA VAL A 233 27.40 -1.36 4.11
C VAL A 233 26.75 -0.16 4.81
N GLY A 234 26.86 1.03 4.21
CA GLY A 234 26.22 2.23 4.72
C GLY A 234 24.71 2.09 4.85
N THR A 235 24.01 1.55 3.83
CA THR A 235 22.56 1.32 3.94
C THR A 235 22.17 0.25 4.96
N VAL A 236 22.96 -0.81 5.12
CA VAL A 236 22.75 -1.82 6.16
C VAL A 236 22.89 -1.18 7.54
N GLN A 237 23.96 -0.40 7.76
CA GLN A 237 24.14 0.37 8.99
C GLN A 237 22.98 1.33 9.23
N GLY A 238 22.55 2.06 8.19
CA GLY A 238 21.39 2.95 8.23
C GLY A 238 20.10 2.25 8.65
N VAL A 239 19.84 1.02 8.19
CA VAL A 239 18.68 0.22 8.62
C VAL A 239 18.80 -0.26 10.07
N ILE A 240 20.01 -0.62 10.51
CA ILE A 240 20.28 -1.08 11.86
C ILE A 240 20.09 0.08 12.85
N GLN A 241 20.68 1.24 12.60
CA GLN A 241 20.66 2.38 13.53
C GLN A 241 19.25 2.97 13.74
N VAL A 242 18.38 2.90 12.73
CA VAL A 242 17.00 3.40 12.85
C VAL A 242 16.03 2.42 13.54
N GLN A 243 16.47 1.20 13.89
CA GLN A 243 15.63 0.29 14.67
C GLN A 243 15.33 0.89 16.05
N PRO A 244 14.11 0.75 16.60
CA PRO A 244 13.71 1.47 17.81
C PRO A 244 14.67 1.32 19.00
N ALA A 245 15.16 0.10 19.26
CA ALA A 245 16.09 -0.16 20.35
C ALA A 245 17.48 0.47 20.10
N ASN A 246 17.95 0.47 18.85
CA ASN A 246 19.25 1.01 18.49
C ASN A 246 19.22 2.54 18.45
N ALA A 247 18.15 3.14 17.95
CA ALA A 247 17.97 4.59 17.93
C ALA A 247 17.85 5.17 19.35
N ASP A 248 17.15 4.47 20.26
CA ASP A 248 17.08 4.85 21.68
C ASP A 248 18.45 4.68 22.37
N TRP A 249 19.17 3.59 22.07
CA TRP A 249 20.53 3.40 22.59
C TRP A 249 21.50 4.47 22.11
N LEU A 250 21.51 4.80 20.80
CA LEU A 250 22.36 5.84 20.22
C LEU A 250 22.05 7.21 20.82
N TYR A 251 20.77 7.53 21.00
CA TYR A 251 20.37 8.78 21.64
C TYR A 251 20.89 8.87 23.10
N ARG A 252 20.77 7.79 23.87
CA ARG A 252 21.28 7.74 25.25
C ARG A 252 22.81 7.74 25.33
N ALA A 253 23.50 7.34 24.27
CA ALA A 253 24.95 7.37 24.19
C ALA A 253 25.51 8.81 24.04
N GLY A 254 24.67 9.82 23.77
CA GLY A 254 25.11 11.21 23.62
C GLY A 254 26.14 11.36 22.49
N HIS A 255 27.20 12.16 22.70
CA HIS A 255 28.28 12.35 21.73
C HIS A 255 28.95 11.04 21.29
N ALA A 256 29.01 10.03 22.15
CA ALA A 256 29.54 8.73 21.77
C ALA A 256 28.68 8.06 20.66
N GLY A 257 27.37 8.30 20.66
CA GLY A 257 26.46 7.83 19.62
C GLY A 257 26.72 8.48 18.25
N GLU A 258 27.22 9.72 18.23
CA GLU A 258 27.44 10.50 17.01
C GLU A 258 28.55 9.94 16.12
N TRP A 259 29.54 9.28 16.74
CA TRP A 259 30.56 8.51 16.02
C TRP A 259 29.96 7.42 15.13
N ILE A 260 28.82 6.85 15.52
CA ILE A 260 28.08 5.87 14.73
C ILE A 260 27.15 6.58 13.75
N ASP A 261 26.24 7.42 14.26
CA ASP A 261 25.25 8.17 13.47
C ASP A 261 25.29 9.65 13.87
N PRO A 262 25.80 10.56 13.01
CA PRO A 262 25.97 10.39 11.56
C PRO A 262 27.38 10.05 11.06
N ILE A 263 28.43 10.11 11.88
CA ILE A 263 29.82 10.22 11.39
C ILE A 263 30.26 9.00 10.57
N SER A 264 30.31 7.80 11.15
CA SER A 264 30.77 6.61 10.43
C SER A 264 29.86 6.26 9.25
N HIS A 265 28.53 6.44 9.41
CA HIS A 265 27.54 6.21 8.36
C HIS A 265 27.75 7.13 7.15
N ALA A 266 28.02 8.43 7.38
CA ALA A 266 28.32 9.37 6.31
C ALA A 266 29.66 9.03 5.62
N HIS A 267 30.70 8.67 6.38
CA HIS A 267 32.02 8.35 5.83
C HIS A 267 32.03 7.12 4.93
N ILE A 268 31.38 6.02 5.34
CA ILE A 268 31.33 4.82 4.49
C ILE A 268 30.58 5.10 3.17
N ASN A 269 29.50 5.88 3.21
CA ASN A 269 28.72 6.20 2.02
C ASN A 269 29.41 7.22 1.09
N LEU A 270 29.97 8.31 1.63
CA LEU A 270 30.48 9.44 0.85
C LEU A 270 31.96 9.30 0.49
N VAL A 271 32.78 8.96 1.48
CA VAL A 271 34.23 8.81 1.29
C VAL A 271 34.53 7.48 0.62
N THR A 272 34.08 6.36 1.18
CA THR A 272 34.39 5.05 0.59
C THR A 272 33.49 4.73 -0.60
N GLY A 273 32.19 5.07 -0.52
CA GLY A 273 31.21 4.82 -1.57
C GLY A 273 31.36 5.76 -2.77
N LEU A 274 30.88 7.00 -2.60
CA LEU A 274 30.73 7.96 -3.70
C LEU A 274 32.08 8.38 -4.30
N THR A 275 33.09 8.70 -3.48
CA THR A 275 34.41 9.15 -3.98
C THR A 275 35.07 8.07 -4.85
N MET A 276 34.97 6.79 -4.47
CA MET A 276 35.50 5.69 -5.29
C MET A 276 34.80 5.63 -6.65
N LEU A 277 33.48 5.78 -6.70
CA LEU A 277 32.73 5.81 -7.95
C LEU A 277 33.14 6.99 -8.83
N VAL A 278 33.29 8.19 -8.25
CA VAL A 278 33.69 9.41 -8.99
C VAL A 278 35.11 9.26 -9.53
N ALA A 279 36.07 8.81 -8.70
CA ALA A 279 37.45 8.61 -9.12
C ALA A 279 37.58 7.56 -10.22
N GLY A 280 36.90 6.41 -10.06
CA GLY A 280 36.86 5.35 -11.06
C GLY A 280 36.28 5.81 -12.40
N ALA A 281 35.18 6.58 -12.36
CA ALA A 281 34.58 7.15 -13.57
C ALA A 281 35.51 8.18 -14.24
N LEU A 282 36.14 9.06 -13.47
CA LEU A 282 37.09 10.06 -13.99
C LEU A 282 38.28 9.40 -14.69
N PHE A 283 38.91 8.40 -14.05
CA PHE A 283 40.07 7.72 -14.62
C PHE A 283 39.71 6.91 -15.88
N ALA A 284 38.51 6.34 -15.93
CA ALA A 284 38.08 5.57 -17.10
C ALA A 284 37.67 6.43 -18.29
N LEU A 285 37.11 7.62 -18.03
CA LEU A 285 36.72 8.59 -19.06
C LEU A 285 37.89 9.47 -19.54
N ALA A 286 39.04 9.41 -18.87
CA ALA A 286 40.23 10.13 -19.30
C ALA A 286 40.79 9.54 -20.61
N PRO A 287 41.09 10.37 -21.63
CA PRO A 287 41.65 9.88 -22.90
C PRO A 287 42.97 9.11 -22.72
N ALA A 288 43.79 9.56 -21.79
CA ALA A 288 44.98 8.87 -21.33
C ALA A 288 44.84 8.61 -19.82
N PRO A 289 44.55 7.37 -19.39
CA PRO A 289 44.43 7.09 -17.96
C PRO A 289 45.82 7.17 -17.28
N PRO A 290 45.87 7.53 -15.99
CA PRO A 290 47.11 7.51 -15.23
C PRO A 290 47.74 6.11 -15.19
N PRO A 291 49.06 5.99 -14.97
CA PRO A 291 49.75 4.71 -14.93
C PRO A 291 49.11 3.74 -13.92
N ARG A 292 48.92 2.48 -14.31
CA ARG A 292 48.28 1.44 -13.48
C ARG A 292 48.85 1.33 -12.06
N ARG A 293 50.17 1.48 -11.89
CA ARG A 293 50.82 1.48 -10.57
C ARG A 293 50.31 2.61 -9.68
N LEU A 294 50.25 3.82 -10.21
CA LEU A 294 49.78 5.02 -9.49
C LEU A 294 48.30 4.92 -9.13
N VAL A 295 47.47 4.40 -10.06
CA VAL A 295 46.05 4.15 -9.81
C VAL A 295 45.84 3.12 -8.69
N ASN A 296 46.58 2.02 -8.73
CA ASN A 296 46.50 0.99 -7.69
C ASN A 296 46.97 1.49 -6.32
N LEU A 297 48.03 2.29 -6.29
CA LEU A 297 48.51 2.93 -5.06
C LEU A 297 47.43 3.87 -4.49
N THR A 298 46.88 4.74 -5.34
CA THR A 298 45.80 5.66 -4.96
C THR A 298 44.58 4.91 -4.43
N PHE A 299 44.16 3.84 -5.12
CA PHE A 299 43.07 2.97 -4.66
C PHE A 299 43.37 2.36 -3.28
N GLY A 300 44.57 1.79 -3.11
CA GLY A 300 44.98 1.15 -1.86
C GLY A 300 45.03 2.12 -0.69
N CYS A 301 45.68 3.28 -0.87
CA CYS A 301 45.75 4.33 0.15
C CYS A 301 44.35 4.84 0.51
N LEU A 302 43.49 5.10 -0.49
CA LEU A 302 42.14 5.60 -0.25
C LEU A 302 41.27 4.57 0.48
N LEU A 303 41.34 3.29 0.09
CA LEU A 303 40.60 2.21 0.75
C LEU A 303 41.05 2.03 2.20
N VAL A 304 42.36 1.99 2.45
CA VAL A 304 42.90 1.80 3.80
C VAL A 304 42.59 3.00 4.68
N GLY A 305 42.84 4.23 4.20
CA GLY A 305 42.56 5.44 4.96
C GLY A 305 41.08 5.60 5.29
N SER A 306 40.19 5.34 4.32
CA SER A 306 38.75 5.48 4.55
C SER A 306 38.18 4.41 5.48
N LEU A 307 38.62 3.15 5.35
CA LEU A 307 38.17 2.06 6.23
C LEU A 307 38.77 2.17 7.63
N ALA A 308 40.01 2.65 7.77
CA ALA A 308 40.60 2.92 9.08
C ALA A 308 39.77 3.95 9.83
N PHE A 309 39.40 5.07 9.19
CA PHE A 309 38.58 6.10 9.82
C PHE A 309 37.18 5.57 10.16
N TYR A 310 36.54 4.87 9.23
CA TYR A 310 35.24 4.24 9.47
C TYR A 310 35.27 3.27 10.66
N ALA A 311 36.27 2.39 10.72
CA ALA A 311 36.43 1.42 11.80
C ALA A 311 36.75 2.09 13.13
N SER A 312 37.59 3.13 13.16
CA SER A 312 37.88 3.93 14.35
C SER A 312 36.60 4.56 14.91
N ALA A 313 35.83 5.26 14.07
CA ALA A 313 34.58 5.89 14.49
C ALA A 313 33.57 4.86 15.00
N LEU A 314 33.39 3.74 14.29
CA LEU A 314 32.48 2.68 14.72
C LEU A 314 32.92 2.04 16.05
N TYR A 315 34.23 1.82 16.23
CA TYR A 315 34.79 1.28 17.47
C TYR A 315 34.56 2.23 18.64
N LEU A 316 34.92 3.51 18.49
CA LEU A 316 34.78 4.52 19.54
C LEU A 316 33.34 4.66 19.96
N GLY A 317 32.41 4.83 19.01
CA GLY A 317 31.00 4.97 19.37
C GLY A 317 30.42 3.72 20.05
N LEU A 318 30.85 2.51 19.66
CA LEU A 318 30.43 1.28 20.34
C LEU A 318 31.09 1.09 21.71
N HIS A 319 32.32 1.57 21.90
CA HIS A 319 33.08 1.43 23.14
C HIS A 319 32.64 2.47 24.16
N GLU A 320 32.72 3.75 23.81
CA GLU A 320 32.33 4.88 24.64
C GLU A 320 30.83 4.84 24.90
N GLY A 321 29.99 4.51 23.92
CA GLY A 321 28.55 4.35 24.13
C GLY A 321 28.22 3.25 25.15
N ARG A 322 29.05 2.19 25.23
CA ARG A 322 28.91 1.16 26.27
C ARG A 322 29.34 1.67 27.65
N LEU A 323 30.34 2.53 27.73
CA LEU A 323 30.77 3.18 28.96
C LEU A 323 29.70 4.17 29.47
N VAL A 324 29.10 4.96 28.57
CA VAL A 324 27.97 5.83 28.89
C VAL A 324 26.79 5.03 29.41
N HIS A 325 26.47 3.90 28.76
CA HIS A 325 25.42 3.00 29.23
C HIS A 325 25.70 2.39 30.63
N ARG A 326 26.95 2.35 31.07
CA ARG A 326 27.36 1.92 32.41
C ARG A 326 27.34 3.03 33.47
N GLY A 327 26.91 4.24 33.10
CA GLY A 327 26.69 5.36 34.02
C GLY A 327 27.74 6.46 33.95
N LEU A 328 28.70 6.41 33.01
CA LEU A 328 29.61 7.51 32.74
C LEU A 328 28.93 8.60 31.89
N THR A 329 29.36 9.85 32.01
CA THR A 329 28.99 10.88 31.03
C THR A 329 29.78 10.66 29.72
N PRO A 330 29.34 11.21 28.57
CA PRO A 330 30.09 11.11 27.32
C PRO A 330 31.55 11.59 27.44
N GLU A 331 31.78 12.69 28.16
CA GLU A 331 33.09 13.28 28.37
C GLU A 331 33.97 12.39 29.27
N GLN A 332 33.37 11.78 30.29
CA GLN A 332 34.04 10.80 31.14
C GLN A 332 34.36 9.51 30.38
N ALA A 333 33.48 9.08 29.48
CA ALA A 333 33.70 7.90 28.64
C ALA A 333 34.84 8.12 27.64
N GLU A 334 34.91 9.32 27.04
CA GLU A 334 36.03 9.73 26.18
C GLU A 334 37.35 9.78 26.97
N ALA A 335 37.37 10.46 28.12
CA ALA A 335 38.56 10.52 28.99
C ALA A 335 39.00 9.13 29.49
N ALA A 336 38.06 8.21 29.70
CA ALA A 336 38.31 6.82 30.07
C ALA A 336 38.75 5.94 28.89
N THR A 337 38.86 6.48 27.68
CA THR A 337 39.27 5.78 26.45
C THR A 337 40.65 6.27 25.99
N PRO A 338 41.77 5.74 26.51
CA PRO A 338 43.12 6.21 26.18
C PRO A 338 43.47 6.20 24.70
N LEU A 339 42.81 5.33 23.92
CA LEU A 339 43.04 5.18 22.48
C LEU A 339 42.31 6.21 21.63
N HIS A 340 41.37 6.99 22.18
CA HIS A 340 40.50 7.89 21.42
C HIS A 340 41.30 8.81 20.49
N ALA A 341 42.16 9.65 21.07
CA ALA A 341 42.94 10.63 20.32
C ALA A 341 43.84 9.98 19.27
N PHE A 342 44.46 8.83 19.58
CA PHE A 342 45.34 8.11 18.65
C PHE A 342 44.58 7.51 17.47
N LEU A 343 43.40 6.94 17.72
CA LEU A 343 42.57 6.32 16.68
C LEU A 343 42.02 7.36 15.70
N ILE A 344 41.54 8.50 16.20
CA ILE A 344 41.03 9.60 15.38
C ILE A 344 42.17 10.27 14.62
N MET A 345 43.25 10.64 15.31
CA MET A 345 44.39 11.33 14.68
C MET A 345 45.07 10.43 13.64
N GLY A 346 45.37 9.18 13.98
CA GLY A 346 46.04 8.24 13.08
C GLY A 346 45.21 7.93 11.83
N ALA A 347 43.92 7.64 12.01
CA ALA A 347 43.04 7.39 10.88
C ALA A 347 42.76 8.65 10.05
N GLY A 348 42.64 9.82 10.71
CA GLY A 348 42.49 11.13 10.07
C GLY A 348 43.69 11.49 9.20
N ILE A 349 44.92 11.33 9.69
CA ILE A 349 46.16 11.55 8.93
C ILE A 349 46.24 10.61 7.73
N ALA A 350 45.93 9.32 7.92
CA ALA A 350 45.94 8.34 6.84
C ALA A 350 44.91 8.70 5.74
N MET A 351 43.70 9.10 6.15
CA MET A 351 42.66 9.55 5.24
C MET A 351 43.06 10.84 4.51
N PHE A 352 43.62 11.82 5.23
CA PHE A 352 44.12 13.07 4.66
C PHE A 352 45.19 12.82 3.59
N ALA A 353 46.21 12.03 3.91
CA ALA A 353 47.27 11.67 2.98
C ALA A 353 46.73 10.96 1.72
N ALA A 354 45.76 10.05 1.90
CA ALA A 354 45.12 9.35 0.79
C ALA A 354 44.31 10.28 -0.12
N PHE A 355 43.58 11.24 0.44
CA PHE A 355 42.84 12.24 -0.33
C PHE A 355 43.76 13.19 -1.08
N TRP A 356 44.86 13.63 -0.48
CA TRP A 356 45.82 14.50 -1.15
C TRP A 356 46.59 13.78 -2.27
N LEU A 357 46.89 12.50 -2.10
CA LEU A 357 47.37 11.66 -3.20
C LEU A 357 46.33 11.57 -4.32
N LEU A 358 45.06 11.29 -3.98
CA LEU A 358 43.97 11.25 -4.96
C LEU A 358 43.85 12.58 -5.74
N LEU A 359 43.87 13.72 -5.03
CA LEU A 359 43.80 15.05 -5.64
C LEU A 359 44.98 15.31 -6.58
N ALA A 360 46.21 14.98 -6.16
CA ALA A 360 47.39 15.13 -7.01
C ALA A 360 47.28 14.30 -8.30
N VAL A 361 46.75 13.07 -8.20
CA VAL A 361 46.52 12.20 -9.36
C VAL A 361 45.41 12.75 -10.26
N ILE A 362 44.28 13.21 -9.69
CA ILE A 362 43.18 13.81 -10.46
C ILE A 362 43.65 15.08 -11.19
N VAL A 363 44.37 15.98 -10.52
CA VAL A 363 44.90 17.22 -11.12
C VAL A 363 45.87 16.90 -12.26
N ARG A 364 46.72 15.87 -12.09
CA ARG A 364 47.59 15.39 -13.16
C ARG A 364 46.79 14.88 -14.36
N THR A 365 45.75 14.08 -14.11
CA THR A 365 44.84 13.57 -15.15
C THR A 365 44.03 14.69 -15.81
N ALA A 366 43.65 15.74 -15.08
CA ALA A 366 42.86 16.86 -15.59
C ALA A 366 43.54 17.60 -16.74
N ARG A 367 44.88 17.59 -16.81
CA ARG A 367 45.64 18.17 -17.93
C ARG A 367 45.34 17.49 -19.27
N GLN A 368 44.93 16.23 -19.23
CA GLN A 368 44.65 15.39 -20.40
C GLN A 368 43.14 15.30 -20.71
N LEU A 369 42.28 15.86 -19.84
CA LEU A 369 40.85 15.92 -20.07
C LEU A 369 40.51 16.99 -21.14
N PRO A 370 39.38 16.83 -21.85
CA PRO A 370 38.89 17.84 -22.77
C PRO A 370 38.82 19.22 -22.11
N SER A 371 39.14 20.28 -22.85
CA SER A 371 39.19 21.67 -22.37
C SER A 371 37.88 22.13 -21.70
N PHE A 372 36.76 21.53 -22.09
CA PHE A 372 35.45 21.76 -21.50
C PHE A 372 35.26 21.11 -20.12
N VAL A 373 35.77 19.88 -19.90
CA VAL A 373 35.60 19.12 -18.65
C VAL A 373 36.64 19.53 -17.61
N ARG A 374 37.86 19.81 -18.06
CA ARG A 374 39.00 20.22 -17.23
C ARG A 374 38.67 21.28 -16.15
N PRO A 375 38.03 22.42 -16.45
CA PRO A 375 37.78 23.44 -15.44
C PRO A 375 36.80 22.99 -14.34
N PHE A 376 35.84 22.09 -14.64
CA PHE A 376 34.98 21.51 -13.60
C PHE A 376 35.81 20.65 -12.64
N VAL A 377 36.68 19.82 -13.20
CA VAL A 377 37.53 18.93 -12.39
C VAL A 377 38.47 19.73 -11.50
N LEU A 378 39.11 20.79 -12.04
CA LEU A 378 39.99 21.66 -11.26
C LEU A 378 39.22 22.43 -10.17
N ALA A 379 38.06 23.01 -10.49
CA ALA A 379 37.24 23.70 -9.50
C ALA A 379 36.81 22.76 -8.36
N GLY A 380 36.38 21.54 -8.69
CA GLY A 380 36.05 20.52 -7.70
C GLY A 380 37.25 20.07 -6.87
N CYS A 381 38.43 19.93 -7.48
CA CYS A 381 39.67 19.63 -6.74
C CYS A 381 40.05 20.75 -5.78
N THR A 382 39.88 22.02 -6.17
CA THR A 382 40.13 23.16 -5.27
C THR A 382 39.19 23.13 -4.06
N ALA A 383 37.90 22.91 -4.29
CA ALA A 383 36.93 22.81 -3.19
C ALA A 383 37.23 21.62 -2.26
N LEU A 384 37.59 20.45 -2.82
CA LEU A 384 38.02 19.29 -2.04
C LEU A 384 39.31 19.55 -1.28
N ALA A 385 40.28 20.27 -1.86
CA ALA A 385 41.52 20.59 -1.17
C ALA A 385 41.26 21.49 0.05
N VAL A 386 40.41 22.52 -0.10
CA VAL A 386 40.01 23.39 1.02
C VAL A 386 39.23 22.60 2.08
N GLY A 387 38.21 21.84 1.67
CA GLY A 387 37.40 21.07 2.60
C GLY A 387 38.22 19.99 3.32
N THR A 388 39.01 19.18 2.61
CA THR A 388 39.88 18.17 3.25
C THR A 388 40.99 18.76 4.11
N LEU A 389 41.38 20.03 3.91
CA LEU A 389 42.28 20.75 4.80
C LEU A 389 41.56 21.25 6.07
N GLN A 390 40.30 21.66 5.96
CA GLN A 390 39.50 22.07 7.11
C GLN A 390 39.32 20.92 8.12
N GLY A 391 39.16 19.68 7.65
CA GLY A 391 38.94 18.50 8.52
C GLY A 391 39.99 18.32 9.63
N PRO A 392 41.29 18.29 9.33
CA PRO A 392 42.35 18.30 10.35
C PRO A 392 42.37 19.58 11.19
N ILE A 393 42.05 20.74 10.61
CA ILE A 393 42.05 22.02 11.34
C ILE A 393 41.00 22.02 12.45
N GLN A 394 39.79 21.57 12.15
CA GLN A 394 38.72 21.48 13.15
C GLN A 394 38.94 20.36 14.18
N ALA A 395 39.88 19.45 13.93
CA ALA A 395 40.29 18.42 14.88
C ALA A 395 41.40 18.89 15.86
N PHE A 396 41.94 20.09 15.69
CA PHE A 396 42.83 20.66 16.70
C PHE A 396 42.03 20.92 17.98
N PRO A 397 42.53 20.52 19.18
CA PRO A 397 41.77 20.62 20.42
C PRO A 397 41.20 22.02 20.68
N SER A 398 41.99 23.07 20.44
CA SER A 398 41.54 24.46 20.63
C SER A 398 40.44 24.91 19.67
N VAL A 399 40.40 24.35 18.45
CA VAL A 399 39.36 24.67 17.46
C VAL A 399 38.12 23.83 17.73
N ASN A 400 38.27 22.56 18.04
CA ASN A 400 37.16 21.68 18.41
C ASN A 400 36.42 22.20 19.65
N GLU A 401 37.16 22.61 20.70
CA GLU A 401 36.56 23.22 21.89
C GLU A 401 35.77 24.49 21.57
N LEU A 402 36.24 25.32 20.64
CA LEU A 402 35.51 26.52 20.20
C LEU A 402 34.23 26.18 19.43
N LEU A 403 34.27 25.13 18.60
CA LEU A 403 33.08 24.65 17.88
C LEU A 403 32.05 24.09 18.86
N ASP A 404 32.47 23.27 19.82
CA ASP A 404 31.59 22.65 20.81
C ASP A 404 30.94 23.70 21.71
N ARG A 405 31.72 24.69 22.17
CA ARG A 405 31.19 25.84 22.93
C ARG A 405 30.25 26.73 22.12
N GLY A 406 30.40 26.74 20.79
CA GLY A 406 29.51 27.43 19.86
C GLY A 406 28.15 26.76 19.69
N GLY A 407 27.92 25.58 20.26
CA GLY A 407 26.67 24.84 20.19
C GLY A 407 26.21 24.59 18.75
N GLU A 408 24.91 24.81 18.46
CA GLU A 408 24.33 24.58 17.13
C GLU A 408 25.01 25.37 15.99
N ALA A 409 25.63 26.52 16.28
CA ALA A 409 26.37 27.28 15.27
C ALA A 409 27.70 26.59 14.91
N GLY A 410 28.35 25.94 15.88
CA GLY A 410 29.51 25.07 15.64
C GLY A 410 29.16 23.89 14.72
N ASP A 411 28.01 23.25 14.96
CA ASP A 411 27.50 22.17 14.11
C ASP A 411 27.25 22.62 12.67
N VAL A 412 26.79 23.87 12.47
CA VAL A 412 26.62 24.44 11.13
C VAL A 412 27.98 24.54 10.42
N ILE A 413 29.04 24.98 11.09
CA ILE A 413 30.39 25.07 10.51
C ILE A 413 30.89 23.68 10.08
N VAL A 414 30.69 22.66 10.92
CA VAL A 414 31.04 21.25 10.61
C VAL A 414 30.21 20.72 9.43
N ASN A 415 28.94 21.08 9.34
CA ASN A 415 28.09 20.71 8.21
C ASN A 415 28.50 21.41 6.90
N LEU A 416 28.94 22.67 6.97
CA LEU A 416 29.45 23.44 5.82
C LEU A 416 30.72 22.82 5.24
N HIS A 417 31.61 22.24 6.06
CA HIS A 417 32.74 21.42 5.62
C HIS A 417 32.28 20.27 4.71
N ALA A 418 31.30 19.49 5.17
CA ALA A 418 30.78 18.35 4.43
C ALA A 418 30.11 18.81 3.13
N GLN A 419 29.35 19.92 3.17
CA GLN A 419 28.73 20.50 1.99
C GLN A 419 29.75 21.01 0.96
N LEU A 420 30.85 21.64 1.40
CA LEU A 420 31.92 22.09 0.51
C LEU A 420 32.55 20.90 -0.24
N ASN A 421 32.91 19.84 0.50
CA ASN A 421 33.50 18.63 -0.09
C ASN A 421 32.55 17.94 -1.06
N MET A 422 31.26 17.86 -0.72
CA MET A 422 30.28 17.12 -1.52
C MET A 422 29.72 17.94 -2.69
N LEU A 423 29.22 19.15 -2.44
CA LEU A 423 28.59 20.01 -3.45
C LEU A 423 29.62 20.83 -4.24
N GLY A 424 30.64 21.37 -3.59
CA GLY A 424 31.71 22.13 -4.25
C GLY A 424 32.74 21.21 -4.91
N GLY A 425 33.00 20.07 -4.27
CA GLY A 425 33.99 19.09 -4.70
C GLY A 425 33.46 18.04 -5.66
N LEU A 426 32.97 16.92 -5.12
CA LEU A 426 32.57 15.75 -5.90
C LEU A 426 31.45 16.06 -6.89
N MET A 427 30.45 16.86 -6.51
CA MET A 427 29.33 17.19 -7.39
C MET A 427 29.76 18.00 -8.60
N VAL A 428 30.67 18.97 -8.44
CA VAL A 428 31.19 19.76 -9.58
C VAL A 428 31.93 18.84 -10.55
N ILE A 429 32.73 17.89 -10.04
CA ILE A 429 33.38 16.87 -10.86
C ILE A 429 32.33 16.02 -11.60
N LEU A 430 31.32 15.51 -10.90
CA LEU A 430 30.24 14.71 -11.49
C LEU A 430 29.44 15.45 -12.56
N VAL A 431 29.10 16.71 -12.32
CA VAL A 431 28.45 17.59 -13.30
C VAL A 431 29.32 17.76 -14.54
N GLY A 432 30.62 18.01 -14.34
CA GLY A 432 31.59 18.14 -15.43
C GLY A 432 31.73 16.87 -16.27
N LEU A 433 31.89 15.71 -15.63
CA LEU A 433 31.99 14.41 -16.30
C LEU A 433 30.70 14.06 -17.05
N THR A 434 29.54 14.30 -16.44
CA THR A 434 28.22 14.05 -17.05
C THR A 434 28.02 14.91 -18.29
N LEU A 435 28.28 16.22 -18.20
CA LEU A 435 28.18 17.12 -19.34
C LEU A 435 29.23 16.80 -20.41
N GLY A 436 30.44 16.40 -20.02
CA GLY A 436 31.49 15.97 -20.93
C GLY A 436 31.06 14.79 -21.80
N TYR A 437 30.48 13.76 -21.16
CA TYR A 437 29.94 12.60 -21.87
C TYR A 437 28.77 12.96 -22.80
N LEU A 438 27.80 13.72 -22.30
CA LEU A 438 26.59 14.07 -23.05
C LEU A 438 26.85 14.99 -24.26
N ARG A 439 28.02 15.65 -24.33
CA ARG A 439 28.38 16.62 -25.38
C ARG A 439 29.19 16.04 -26.54
N ALA A 440 29.33 14.72 -26.65
CA ALA A 440 30.08 14.10 -27.74
C ALA A 440 29.59 14.53 -29.16
N ASP A 441 28.31 14.89 -29.32
CA ASP A 441 27.72 15.41 -30.57
C ASP A 441 27.25 16.88 -30.41
N GLU A 442 28.18 17.84 -30.40
CA GLU A 442 27.90 19.24 -30.05
C GLU A 442 26.92 20.00 -30.98
N THR A 443 26.09 20.85 -30.38
CA THR A 443 25.44 21.99 -31.05
C THR A 443 25.68 23.29 -30.27
N VAL A 444 25.84 24.43 -30.98
CA VAL A 444 26.14 25.76 -30.39
C VAL A 444 25.16 26.15 -29.26
N ARG A 445 23.90 25.74 -29.35
CA ARG A 445 22.81 26.04 -28.40
C ARG A 445 23.03 25.45 -27.00
N THR A 446 23.90 24.45 -26.85
CA THR A 446 24.15 23.76 -25.56
C THR A 446 25.40 24.26 -24.83
N ARG A 447 26.25 25.10 -25.46
CA ARG A 447 27.47 25.67 -24.86
C ARG A 447 27.18 26.64 -23.71
N ARG A 448 26.17 27.52 -23.87
CA ARG A 448 25.83 28.56 -22.89
C ARG A 448 25.38 28.03 -21.52
N PRO A 449 24.38 27.13 -21.40
CA PRO A 449 23.93 26.64 -20.09
C PRO A 449 25.03 25.85 -19.35
N ALA A 450 25.85 25.09 -20.07
CA ALA A 450 26.94 24.35 -19.44
C ALA A 450 28.05 25.27 -18.87
N ARG A 451 28.42 26.35 -19.59
CA ARG A 451 29.37 27.35 -19.07
C ARG A 451 28.83 28.08 -17.85
N ARG A 452 27.52 28.38 -17.83
CA ARG A 452 26.85 28.96 -16.65
C ARG A 452 26.89 28.00 -15.45
N ALA A 453 26.70 26.71 -15.67
CA ALA A 453 26.84 25.71 -14.59
C ALA A 453 28.27 25.70 -14.01
N LEU A 454 29.30 25.76 -14.86
CA LEU A 454 30.70 25.84 -14.41
C LEU A 454 30.99 27.10 -13.58
N LEU A 455 30.40 28.23 -13.94
CA LEU A 455 30.62 29.48 -13.22
C LEU A 455 29.84 29.51 -11.90
N PHE A 456 28.54 29.27 -11.97
CA PHE A 456 27.63 29.53 -10.85
C PHE A 456 27.59 28.42 -9.81
N VAL A 457 27.86 27.15 -10.15
CA VAL A 457 27.88 26.09 -9.12
C VAL A 457 29.06 26.28 -8.16
N PRO A 458 30.33 26.36 -8.61
CA PRO A 458 31.46 26.56 -7.70
C PRO A 458 31.39 27.92 -7.00
N ALA A 459 31.01 28.99 -7.70
CA ALA A 459 30.88 30.32 -7.09
C ALA A 459 29.78 30.34 -6.02
N GLY A 460 28.61 29.75 -6.28
CA GLY A 460 27.51 29.68 -5.32
C GLY A 460 27.89 28.89 -4.07
N VAL A 461 28.53 27.73 -4.23
CA VAL A 461 29.01 26.95 -3.07
C VAL A 461 30.09 27.70 -2.29
N ALA A 462 31.06 28.33 -2.98
CA ALA A 462 32.13 29.08 -2.32
C ALA A 462 31.59 30.27 -1.52
N LEU A 463 30.69 31.07 -2.11
CA LEU A 463 30.04 32.18 -1.43
C LEU A 463 29.21 31.70 -0.22
N TYR A 464 28.47 30.62 -0.40
CA TYR A 464 27.64 30.06 0.68
C TYR A 464 28.50 29.49 1.82
N TYR A 465 29.60 28.82 1.49
CA TYR A 465 30.54 28.29 2.48
C TYR A 465 31.23 29.42 3.27
N VAL A 466 31.82 30.40 2.58
CA VAL A 466 32.52 31.52 3.25
C VAL A 466 31.53 32.34 4.09
N GLY A 467 30.36 32.66 3.52
CA GLY A 467 29.34 33.43 4.22
C GLY A 467 28.76 32.67 5.41
N GLY A 468 28.46 31.39 5.25
CA GLY A 468 27.94 30.54 6.32
C GLY A 468 28.94 30.37 7.47
N VAL A 469 30.23 30.13 7.16
CA VAL A 469 31.25 30.03 8.21
C VAL A 469 31.42 31.36 8.94
N ALA A 470 31.41 32.50 8.23
CA ALA A 470 31.55 33.81 8.85
C ALA A 470 30.37 34.16 9.76
N VAL A 471 29.13 33.93 9.31
CA VAL A 471 27.93 34.17 10.12
C VAL A 471 27.88 33.22 11.31
N SER A 472 28.06 31.92 11.10
CA SER A 472 27.99 30.96 12.21
C SER A 472 29.12 31.12 13.22
N ALA A 473 30.29 31.60 12.82
CA ALA A 473 31.34 31.98 13.78
C ALA A 473 30.90 33.18 14.65
N ALA A 474 30.18 34.14 14.09
CA ALA A 474 29.65 35.28 14.81
C ALA A 474 28.48 34.89 15.74
N GLU A 475 27.60 33.98 15.30
CA GLU A 475 26.55 33.37 16.12
C GLU A 475 27.13 32.57 17.29
N ALA A 476 28.14 31.75 17.02
CA ALA A 476 28.85 30.98 18.05
C ALA A 476 29.40 31.89 19.16
N HIS A 477 29.93 33.06 18.80
CA HIS A 477 30.41 34.02 19.79
C HIS A 477 29.30 34.53 20.74
N ARG A 478 28.08 34.74 20.21
CA ARG A 478 26.92 35.15 21.02
C ARG A 478 26.41 34.00 21.91
N ILE A 479 26.43 32.77 21.39
CA ILE A 479 26.06 31.57 22.14
C ILE A 479 27.01 31.33 23.31
N ILE A 480 28.32 31.50 23.09
CA ILE A 480 29.33 31.49 24.15
C ILE A 480 29.05 32.56 25.21
N GLY A 481 28.49 33.70 24.79
CA GLY A 481 28.02 34.78 25.68
C GLY A 481 26.71 34.48 26.44
N GLY A 482 26.10 33.31 26.24
CA GLY A 482 24.88 32.86 26.94
C GLY A 482 23.57 33.05 26.18
N GLU A 483 23.61 33.47 24.91
CA GLU A 483 22.41 33.59 24.08
C GLU A 483 21.96 32.24 23.50
N SER A 484 20.64 32.06 23.33
CA SER A 484 20.12 30.90 22.60
C SER A 484 20.45 30.97 21.10
N PHE A 485 20.52 29.83 20.41
CA PHE A 485 20.77 29.79 18.97
C PHE A 485 19.75 30.61 18.18
N ALA A 486 18.46 30.55 18.52
CA ALA A 486 17.42 31.35 17.87
C ALA A 486 17.61 32.85 18.08
N ALA A 487 18.06 33.28 19.26
CA ALA A 487 18.37 34.68 19.54
C ALA A 487 19.60 35.16 18.77
N ALA A 488 20.62 34.30 18.64
CA ALA A 488 21.81 34.59 17.84
C ALA A 488 21.46 34.77 16.36
N VAL A 489 20.69 33.86 15.76
CA VAL A 489 20.18 33.98 14.37
C VAL A 489 19.37 35.27 14.19
N ALA A 490 18.41 35.53 15.09
CA ALA A 490 17.58 36.74 15.03
C ALA A 490 18.40 38.04 15.12
N ALA A 491 19.50 38.04 15.88
CA ALA A 491 20.38 39.21 16.03
C ALA A 491 21.17 39.54 14.75
N PHE A 492 21.38 38.57 13.87
CA PHE A 492 22.08 38.77 12.60
C PHE A 492 21.13 38.96 11.40
N GLU A 493 19.81 38.87 11.59
CA GLU A 493 18.85 39.27 10.57
C GLU A 493 18.80 40.81 10.39
N PRO A 494 18.72 41.35 9.16
CA PRO A 494 18.59 40.65 7.87
C PRO A 494 19.94 40.32 7.19
N TRP A 495 21.07 40.55 7.85
CA TRP A 495 22.40 40.46 7.26
C TRP A 495 22.78 39.05 6.83
N GLU A 496 22.44 38.04 7.63
CA GLU A 496 22.60 36.64 7.25
C GLU A 496 21.87 36.34 5.95
N ALA A 497 20.58 36.68 5.87
CA ALA A 497 19.78 36.44 4.67
C ALA A 497 20.32 37.22 3.45
N LEU A 498 20.78 38.46 3.64
CA LEU A 498 21.39 39.27 2.57
C LEU A 498 22.68 38.64 2.00
N LEU A 499 23.33 37.75 2.74
CA LEU A 499 24.52 37.02 2.30
C LEU A 499 24.16 35.62 1.74
N LEU A 500 23.41 34.83 2.51
CA LEU A 500 23.16 33.42 2.23
C LEU A 500 22.10 33.21 1.15
N VAL A 501 21.06 34.06 1.08
CA VAL A 501 20.02 33.94 0.04
C VAL A 501 20.60 34.21 -1.35
N PRO A 502 21.37 35.30 -1.61
CA PRO A 502 22.02 35.48 -2.90
C PRO A 502 23.00 34.36 -3.25
N ALA A 503 23.79 33.85 -2.29
CA ALA A 503 24.69 32.73 -2.52
C ALA A 503 23.92 31.46 -2.94
N ALA A 504 22.82 31.15 -2.26
CA ALA A 504 21.94 30.03 -2.61
C ALA A 504 21.25 30.24 -3.98
N LEU A 505 20.88 31.47 -4.34
CA LEU A 505 20.33 31.80 -5.66
C LEU A 505 21.35 31.62 -6.78
N VAL A 506 22.62 32.00 -6.55
CA VAL A 506 23.71 31.73 -7.50
C VAL A 506 23.87 30.23 -7.71
N LEU A 507 23.88 29.44 -6.62
CA LEU A 507 23.93 27.99 -6.71
C LEU A 507 22.73 27.40 -7.48
N LEU A 508 21.52 27.90 -7.20
CA LEU A 508 20.29 27.53 -7.92
C LEU A 508 20.42 27.81 -9.42
N LEU A 509 20.92 28.97 -9.82
CA LEU A 509 21.17 29.31 -11.22
C LEU A 509 22.17 28.35 -11.87
N GLY A 510 23.19 27.93 -11.12
CA GLY A 510 24.16 26.92 -11.52
C GLY A 510 23.53 25.56 -11.80
N PHE A 511 22.82 24.97 -10.82
CA PHE A 511 22.18 23.67 -10.99
C PHE A 511 21.00 23.71 -11.96
N TRP A 512 20.26 24.82 -12.04
CA TRP A 512 19.26 25.03 -13.09
C TRP A 512 19.89 25.00 -14.47
N SER A 513 21.05 25.65 -14.63
CA SER A 513 21.79 25.65 -15.90
C SER A 513 22.30 24.25 -16.26
N TYR A 514 22.76 23.47 -15.28
CA TYR A 514 23.08 22.05 -15.47
C TYR A 514 21.85 21.23 -15.88
N ALA A 515 20.74 21.30 -15.12
CA ALA A 515 19.53 20.55 -15.39
C ALA A 515 18.95 20.87 -16.77
N ARG A 516 18.98 22.14 -17.18
CA ARG A 516 18.60 22.59 -18.52
C ARG A 516 19.53 21.99 -19.59
N ALA A 517 20.84 21.99 -19.37
CA ALA A 517 21.79 21.38 -20.31
C ALA A 517 21.55 19.86 -20.44
N ALA A 518 21.42 19.15 -19.33
CA ALA A 518 21.13 17.71 -19.29
C ALA A 518 19.81 17.39 -20.00
N TRP A 519 18.75 18.18 -19.78
CA TRP A 519 17.46 18.01 -20.45
C TRP A 519 17.54 18.18 -21.98
N MET A 520 18.33 19.16 -22.44
CA MET A 520 18.53 19.44 -23.86
C MET A 520 19.36 18.35 -24.55
N LEU A 521 20.49 17.96 -23.94
CA LEU A 521 21.42 16.98 -24.49
C LEU A 521 20.83 15.56 -24.52
N THR A 522 19.94 15.23 -23.58
CA THR A 522 19.26 13.91 -23.54
C THR A 522 17.99 13.84 -24.40
N SER A 523 17.72 14.84 -25.26
CA SER A 523 16.47 14.91 -26.03
C SER A 523 16.21 13.69 -26.91
N ALA A 524 17.24 13.17 -27.60
CA ALA A 524 17.15 11.96 -28.41
C ALA A 524 16.89 10.70 -27.58
N GLN A 525 17.60 10.52 -26.46
CA GLN A 525 17.38 9.40 -25.54
C GLN A 525 15.95 9.42 -24.96
N ARG A 526 15.45 10.61 -24.65
CA ARG A 526 14.08 10.80 -24.12
C ARG A 526 13.00 10.64 -25.18
N SER A 527 13.24 10.98 -26.45
CA SER A 527 12.29 10.70 -27.53
C SER A 527 12.22 9.20 -27.80
N ALA A 528 13.38 8.53 -27.88
CA ALA A 528 13.47 7.07 -27.99
C ALA A 528 12.77 6.37 -26.80
N SER A 529 12.99 6.84 -25.57
CA SER A 529 12.32 6.30 -24.38
C SER A 529 10.81 6.53 -24.42
N ARG A 530 10.33 7.69 -24.88
CA ARG A 530 8.89 7.95 -25.06
C ARG A 530 8.27 7.03 -26.10
N GLU A 531 8.94 6.79 -27.22
CA GLU A 531 8.47 5.85 -28.23
C GLU A 531 8.51 4.40 -27.73
N ALA A 532 9.55 4.02 -26.98
CA ALA A 532 9.63 2.73 -26.31
C ALA A 532 8.48 2.55 -25.31
N MET A 533 8.15 3.55 -24.49
CA MET A 533 6.99 3.50 -23.58
C MET A 533 5.66 3.47 -24.33
N ARG A 534 5.54 4.19 -25.44
CA ARG A 534 4.34 4.19 -26.29
C ARG A 534 4.10 2.81 -26.91
N THR A 535 5.16 2.13 -27.31
CA THR A 535 5.11 0.80 -27.95
C THR A 535 5.17 -0.35 -26.94
N ALA A 536 5.65 -0.13 -25.72
CA ALA A 536 5.81 -1.15 -24.68
C ALA A 536 4.50 -1.88 -24.34
N PRO A 537 3.34 -1.20 -24.14
CA PRO A 537 2.08 -1.90 -23.91
C PRO A 537 1.76 -2.91 -25.02
N ALA A 538 2.10 -2.62 -26.28
CA ALA A 538 1.88 -3.55 -27.39
C ALA A 538 2.73 -4.83 -27.29
N ARG A 539 3.93 -4.76 -26.68
CA ARG A 539 4.79 -5.93 -26.43
C ARG A 539 4.16 -6.89 -25.42
N PHE A 540 3.50 -6.36 -24.39
CA PHE A 540 2.85 -7.16 -23.33
C PHE A 540 1.39 -7.52 -23.65
N SER A 541 0.75 -6.84 -24.60
CA SER A 541 -0.66 -7.06 -24.94
C SER A 541 -0.91 -8.27 -25.84
N GLY A 542 0.14 -8.85 -26.44
CA GLY A 542 0.03 -9.91 -27.44
C GLY A 542 -0.82 -9.52 -28.66
N LYS A 543 -1.15 -10.49 -29.53
CA LYS A 543 -2.09 -10.27 -30.64
C LYS A 543 -3.52 -10.22 -30.11
N ILE A 544 -4.03 -9.01 -29.85
CA ILE A 544 -5.43 -8.84 -29.43
C ILE A 544 -6.37 -9.17 -30.62
N PRO A 545 -7.30 -10.14 -30.47
CA PRO A 545 -8.23 -10.50 -31.53
C PRO A 545 -9.04 -9.30 -32.05
N ARG A 546 -9.22 -9.18 -33.37
CA ARG A 546 -10.01 -8.09 -33.99
C ARG A 546 -11.41 -7.93 -33.36
N ARG A 547 -12.04 -9.03 -32.93
CA ARG A 547 -13.34 -9.04 -32.25
C ARG A 547 -13.34 -8.32 -30.91
N VAL A 548 -12.24 -8.37 -30.16
CA VAL A 548 -12.08 -7.65 -28.87
C VAL A 548 -11.86 -6.15 -29.14
N ARG A 549 -11.04 -5.83 -30.13
CA ARG A 549 -10.75 -4.44 -30.56
C ARG A 549 -11.98 -3.71 -31.10
N ARG A 550 -12.98 -4.43 -31.62
CA ARG A 550 -14.23 -3.89 -32.19
C ARG A 550 -15.45 -4.00 -31.26
N ARG A 551 -15.30 -4.36 -29.98
CA ARG A 551 -16.41 -4.43 -29.03
C ARG A 551 -17.15 -3.09 -28.91
N SER A 552 -18.46 -3.12 -28.68
CA SER A 552 -19.26 -1.90 -28.57
C SER A 552 -18.90 -1.14 -27.29
N PRO A 553 -18.80 0.21 -27.33
CA PRO A 553 -18.52 1.00 -26.12
C PRO A 553 -19.57 0.82 -25.03
N ALA A 554 -20.84 0.61 -25.40
CA ALA A 554 -21.92 0.32 -24.45
C ALA A 554 -21.70 -1.00 -23.69
N ALA A 555 -21.17 -2.03 -24.35
CA ALA A 555 -20.85 -3.29 -23.68
C ALA A 555 -19.66 -3.15 -22.74
N LEU A 556 -18.69 -2.28 -23.07
CA LEU A 556 -17.54 -2.00 -22.22
C LEU A 556 -17.91 -1.15 -21.00
N ALA A 557 -18.77 -0.15 -21.19
CA ALA A 557 -19.35 0.65 -20.11
C ALA A 557 -20.21 -0.20 -19.15
N GLY A 558 -20.90 -1.21 -19.67
CA GLY A 558 -21.66 -2.17 -18.85
C GLY A 558 -20.79 -3.05 -17.94
N TYR A 559 -19.48 -3.21 -18.23
CA TYR A 559 -18.55 -3.85 -17.30
C TYR A 559 -17.88 -2.84 -16.37
N GLU A 560 -17.46 -1.69 -16.91
CA GLU A 560 -16.69 -0.70 -16.17
C GLU A 560 -17.53 0.00 -15.10
N LEU A 561 -18.71 0.50 -15.45
CA LEU A 561 -19.50 1.36 -14.57
C LEU A 561 -19.93 0.65 -13.28
N PRO A 562 -20.55 -0.56 -13.30
CA PRO A 562 -20.97 -1.21 -12.06
C PRO A 562 -19.78 -1.64 -11.20
N LEU A 563 -18.69 -2.12 -11.80
CA LEU A 563 -17.53 -2.61 -11.04
C LEU A 563 -16.71 -1.45 -10.47
N ALA A 564 -16.57 -0.35 -11.21
CA ALA A 564 -15.94 0.85 -10.69
C ALA A 564 -16.76 1.49 -9.56
N LEU A 565 -18.09 1.44 -9.61
CA LEU A 565 -18.96 1.85 -8.49
C LEU A 565 -18.75 0.99 -7.23
N MET A 566 -18.26 -0.23 -7.37
CA MET A 566 -17.88 -1.11 -6.25
C MET A 566 -16.41 -0.92 -5.83
N GLY A 567 -15.72 0.09 -6.37
CA GLY A 567 -14.30 0.34 -6.10
C GLY A 567 -13.33 -0.46 -6.96
N PHE A 568 -13.80 -1.15 -8.02
CA PHE A 568 -12.99 -1.95 -8.95
C PHE A 568 -12.96 -1.36 -10.38
N PRO A 569 -12.45 -0.13 -10.58
CA PRO A 569 -12.22 0.40 -11.92
C PRO A 569 -11.20 -0.49 -12.66
N GLY A 570 -11.34 -0.63 -13.97
CA GLY A 570 -10.40 -1.36 -14.82
C GLY A 570 -10.94 -2.64 -15.46
N VAL A 571 -12.07 -3.19 -15.00
CA VAL A 571 -12.60 -4.43 -15.58
C VAL A 571 -13.06 -4.22 -17.03
N GLY A 572 -13.71 -3.09 -17.33
CA GLY A 572 -14.07 -2.74 -18.70
C GLY A 572 -12.84 -2.49 -19.58
N TRP A 573 -11.75 -1.97 -19.01
CA TRP A 573 -10.46 -1.84 -19.71
C TRP A 573 -9.88 -3.21 -20.09
N LEU A 574 -9.98 -4.19 -19.20
CA LEU A 574 -9.52 -5.55 -19.45
C LEU A 574 -10.27 -6.14 -20.66
N PHE A 575 -11.60 -6.01 -20.64
CA PHE A 575 -12.47 -6.51 -21.70
C PHE A 575 -12.44 -5.71 -23.00
N ALA A 576 -11.91 -4.49 -22.97
CA ALA A 576 -11.58 -3.69 -24.14
C ALA A 576 -10.20 -4.06 -24.73
N GLY A 577 -9.46 -4.98 -24.10
CA GLY A 577 -8.12 -5.35 -24.51
C GLY A 577 -7.09 -4.26 -24.20
N PHE A 578 -7.21 -3.61 -23.05
CA PHE A 578 -6.17 -2.74 -22.49
C PHE A 578 -5.62 -3.39 -21.20
N PRO A 579 -4.95 -4.55 -21.28
CA PRO A 579 -4.61 -5.35 -20.10
C PRO A 579 -3.73 -4.61 -19.11
N LEU A 580 -2.74 -3.83 -19.57
CA LEU A 580 -1.87 -3.05 -18.70
C LEU A 580 -2.65 -2.01 -17.88
N MET A 581 -3.48 -1.20 -18.54
CA MET A 581 -4.28 -0.17 -17.85
C MET A 581 -5.29 -0.82 -16.90
N ALA A 582 -5.89 -1.94 -17.32
CA ALA A 582 -6.79 -2.71 -16.49
C ALA A 582 -6.10 -3.21 -15.21
N SER A 583 -4.91 -3.80 -15.32
CA SER A 583 -4.15 -4.27 -14.16
C SER A 583 -3.82 -3.15 -13.18
N VAL A 584 -3.44 -1.96 -13.67
CA VAL A 584 -3.17 -0.81 -12.82
C VAL A 584 -4.42 -0.37 -12.08
N LEU A 585 -5.53 -0.16 -12.80
CA LEU A 585 -6.78 0.29 -12.20
C LEU A 585 -7.37 -0.73 -11.22
N LEU A 586 -7.26 -2.03 -11.54
CA LEU A 586 -7.75 -3.11 -10.67
C LEU A 586 -6.92 -3.31 -9.40
N MET A 587 -5.69 -2.80 -9.38
CA MET A 587 -4.85 -2.82 -8.19
C MET A 587 -5.05 -1.56 -7.35
N VAL A 588 -5.03 -0.39 -8.00
CA VAL A 588 -5.10 0.91 -7.32
C VAL A 588 -6.51 1.24 -6.84
N GLY A 589 -7.52 0.95 -7.65
CA GLY A 589 -8.91 1.29 -7.36
C GLY A 589 -9.39 0.72 -6.02
N PRO A 590 -9.32 -0.62 -5.83
CA PRO A 590 -9.80 -1.23 -4.58
C PRO A 590 -8.97 -0.81 -3.37
N ALA A 591 -7.64 -0.68 -3.55
CA ALA A 591 -6.77 -0.19 -2.48
C ALA A 591 -7.12 1.24 -2.06
N THR A 592 -7.55 2.09 -2.99
CA THR A 592 -7.94 3.46 -2.69
C THR A 592 -9.33 3.51 -2.08
N ALA A 593 -10.32 2.86 -2.69
CA ALA A 593 -11.71 2.82 -2.22
C ALA A 593 -11.89 2.16 -0.85
N TRP A 594 -11.12 1.11 -0.55
CA TRP A 594 -11.39 0.27 0.62
C TRP A 594 -10.30 0.30 1.68
N ALA A 595 -9.19 1.00 1.43
CA ALA A 595 -8.17 1.26 2.45
C ALA A 595 -7.80 2.75 2.50
N GLY A 596 -7.40 3.35 1.38
CA GLY A 596 -6.89 4.73 1.36
C GLY A 596 -7.91 5.78 1.82
N VAL A 597 -9.09 5.82 1.21
CA VAL A 597 -10.12 6.79 1.53
C VAL A 597 -10.70 6.55 2.95
N PRO A 598 -10.97 5.30 3.39
CA PRO A 598 -11.30 5.02 4.80
C PRO A 598 -10.27 5.49 5.81
N MET A 599 -8.97 5.45 5.49
CA MET A 599 -7.93 5.99 6.37
C MET A 599 -8.05 7.52 6.54
N LEU A 600 -8.52 8.26 5.52
CA LEU A 600 -8.66 9.72 5.57
C LEU A 600 -9.80 10.19 6.47
N PHE A 601 -10.86 9.39 6.62
CA PHE A 601 -11.96 9.67 7.54
C PHE A 601 -11.94 8.75 8.79
N SER A 602 -10.79 8.13 9.05
CA SER A 602 -10.60 7.25 10.20
C SER A 602 -10.96 7.98 11.50
N PRO A 603 -11.70 7.32 12.42
CA PRO A 603 -12.02 7.91 13.72
C PRO A 603 -10.76 8.16 14.58
N TYR A 604 -9.63 7.54 14.22
CA TYR A 604 -8.33 7.68 14.89
C TYR A 604 -7.51 8.90 14.42
N GLY A 605 -8.16 9.96 13.91
CA GLY A 605 -7.50 11.24 13.58
C GLY A 605 -7.30 11.53 12.08
N GLY A 606 -8.15 11.00 11.21
CA GLY A 606 -8.10 11.32 9.78
C GLY A 606 -8.49 12.78 9.46
N PRO A 607 -7.85 13.45 8.50
CA PRO A 607 -8.10 14.86 8.17
C PRO A 607 -9.50 15.14 7.61
N LEU A 608 -10.24 14.11 7.19
CA LEU A 608 -11.58 14.20 6.63
C LEU A 608 -12.64 13.50 7.51
N ARG A 609 -12.35 13.33 8.81
CA ARG A 609 -13.23 12.66 9.78
C ARG A 609 -14.66 13.20 9.76
N GLU A 610 -14.84 14.51 9.61
CA GLU A 610 -16.15 15.18 9.60
C GLU A 610 -17.08 14.69 8.49
N PHE A 611 -16.52 14.24 7.37
CA PHE A 611 -17.28 13.73 6.23
C PHE A 611 -17.62 12.25 6.38
N GLY A 612 -16.79 11.48 7.09
CA GLY A 612 -16.98 10.06 7.32
C GLY A 612 -17.14 9.26 6.02
N TRP A 613 -18.00 8.24 6.07
CA TRP A 613 -18.32 7.37 4.93
C TRP A 613 -18.98 8.11 3.75
N LYS A 614 -19.50 9.33 3.94
CA LYS A 614 -20.09 10.13 2.86
C LYS A 614 -19.07 10.47 1.77
N LEU A 615 -17.77 10.41 2.09
CA LEU A 615 -16.70 10.61 1.11
C LEU A 615 -16.69 9.52 0.02
N GLU A 616 -17.00 8.26 0.38
CA GLU A 616 -17.13 7.15 -0.58
C GLU A 616 -18.30 7.34 -1.55
N LEU A 617 -19.39 7.94 -1.08
CA LEU A 617 -20.56 8.24 -1.92
C LEU A 617 -20.22 9.21 -3.06
N VAL A 618 -19.17 10.02 -2.91
CA VAL A 618 -18.68 10.92 -3.97
C VAL A 618 -17.55 10.26 -4.76
N TYR A 619 -16.62 9.60 -4.07
CA TYR A 619 -15.44 8.97 -4.68
C TYR A 619 -15.81 7.85 -5.67
N LEU A 620 -16.70 6.93 -5.29
CA LEU A 620 -17.05 5.77 -6.11
C LEU A 620 -17.77 6.16 -7.42
N PRO A 621 -18.79 7.04 -7.42
CA PRO A 621 -19.38 7.51 -8.67
C PRO A 621 -18.42 8.34 -9.52
N ALA A 622 -17.60 9.21 -8.90
CA ALA A 622 -16.64 10.04 -9.63
C ALA A 622 -15.59 9.18 -10.35
N THR A 623 -15.01 8.19 -9.66
CA THR A 623 -14.05 7.26 -10.25
C THR A 623 -14.66 6.35 -11.31
N ALA A 624 -15.90 5.89 -11.12
CA ALA A 624 -16.63 5.11 -12.11
C ALA A 624 -16.92 5.88 -13.39
N LEU A 625 -17.38 7.13 -13.27
CA LEU A 625 -17.62 8.02 -14.42
C LEU A 625 -16.30 8.36 -15.13
N PHE A 626 -15.26 8.70 -14.37
CA PHE A 626 -13.96 9.05 -14.92
C PHE A 626 -13.31 7.89 -15.68
N SER A 627 -13.26 6.71 -15.07
CA SER A 627 -12.71 5.50 -15.71
C SER A 627 -13.50 5.12 -16.96
N SER A 628 -14.84 5.16 -16.90
CA SER A 628 -15.71 4.87 -18.04
C SER A 628 -15.53 5.87 -19.19
N ALA A 629 -15.38 7.16 -18.89
CA ALA A 629 -15.16 8.21 -19.88
C ALA A 629 -13.79 8.04 -20.57
N LEU A 630 -12.73 7.74 -19.81
CA LEU A 630 -11.41 7.48 -20.36
C LEU A 630 -11.39 6.20 -21.21
N LEU A 631 -12.05 5.14 -20.76
CA LEU A 631 -12.21 3.90 -21.53
C LEU A 631 -12.90 4.16 -22.86
N TYR A 632 -13.98 4.95 -22.85
CA TYR A 632 -14.70 5.34 -24.05
C TYR A 632 -13.79 6.11 -25.03
N ARG A 633 -13.04 7.11 -24.54
CA ARG A 633 -12.11 7.90 -25.37
C ARG A 633 -10.98 7.06 -25.94
N ALA A 634 -10.36 6.20 -25.12
CA ALA A 634 -9.27 5.32 -25.55
C ALA A 634 -9.74 4.32 -26.62
N HIS A 635 -10.92 3.73 -26.42
CA HIS A 635 -11.50 2.78 -27.37
C HIS A 635 -11.98 3.45 -28.66
N ALA A 636 -12.54 4.66 -28.58
CA ALA A 636 -12.91 5.46 -29.75
C ALA A 636 -11.69 5.80 -30.62
N ARG A 637 -10.58 6.24 -30.00
CA ARG A 637 -9.31 6.50 -30.70
C ARG A 637 -8.76 5.25 -31.39
N ARG A 638 -8.79 4.10 -30.70
CA ARG A 638 -8.34 2.82 -31.27
C ARG A 638 -9.16 2.39 -32.47
N ARG A 639 -10.50 2.57 -32.44
CA ARG A 639 -11.37 2.26 -33.58
C ARG A 639 -11.13 3.22 -34.74
N ALA A 640 -10.96 4.52 -34.49
CA ALA A 640 -10.64 5.49 -35.53
C ALA A 640 -9.34 5.17 -36.28
N LEU A 641 -8.33 4.62 -35.58
CA LEU A 641 -7.07 4.18 -36.18
C LEU A 641 -7.20 2.87 -36.98
N LEU A 642 -8.19 2.03 -36.69
CA LEU A 642 -8.38 0.72 -37.32
C LEU A 642 -9.35 0.74 -38.50
N ASP A 643 -10.42 1.51 -38.34
CA ASP A 643 -11.60 1.47 -39.20
C ASP A 643 -11.84 2.84 -39.90
N GLY A 644 -10.97 3.83 -39.69
CA GLY A 644 -11.15 5.22 -40.15
C GLY A 644 -12.05 6.06 -39.23
N LYS A 645 -12.00 7.39 -39.34
CA LYS A 645 -12.92 8.26 -38.60
C LYS A 645 -14.33 8.11 -39.20
N PRO A 646 -15.38 7.87 -38.40
CA PRO A 646 -16.74 7.81 -38.94
C PRO A 646 -17.14 9.19 -39.52
N PRO A 647 -17.84 9.23 -40.66
CA PRO A 647 -18.34 10.49 -41.21
C PRO A 647 -19.28 11.18 -40.22
N ARG A 648 -19.14 12.50 -40.07
CA ARG A 648 -20.05 13.32 -39.25
C ARG A 648 -21.41 13.39 -39.92
N GLY A 649 -22.28 12.42 -39.64
CA GLY A 649 -23.69 12.41 -40.05
C GLY A 649 -24.63 12.66 -38.86
N ARG A 650 -25.69 13.44 -39.10
CA ARG A 650 -26.74 13.87 -38.14
C ARG A 650 -27.30 12.72 -37.27
N PRO A 651 -27.71 13.00 -36.01
CA PRO A 651 -28.10 11.96 -35.06
C PRO A 651 -29.47 11.40 -35.42
N ARG A 652 -29.53 10.14 -35.85
CA ARG A 652 -30.80 9.43 -36.05
C ARG A 652 -31.31 8.94 -34.69
N ARG A 653 -32.26 9.69 -34.11
CA ARG A 653 -33.06 9.29 -32.93
C ARG A 653 -33.95 8.10 -33.30
N ALA A 654 -33.53 6.89 -32.96
CA ALA A 654 -34.42 5.75 -32.74
C ALA A 654 -33.74 4.78 -31.76
N ALA A 655 -33.92 5.01 -30.46
CA ALA A 655 -33.47 4.05 -29.46
C ALA A 655 -34.26 2.74 -29.60
N SER A 656 -33.60 1.72 -30.15
CA SER A 656 -34.08 0.34 -30.25
C SER A 656 -34.63 -0.16 -28.91
N TYR A 657 -35.65 -1.02 -28.92
CA TYR A 657 -36.18 -1.73 -27.76
C TYR A 657 -35.06 -2.31 -26.87
N ARG A 658 -33.97 -2.80 -27.45
CA ARG A 658 -32.78 -3.27 -26.72
C ARG A 658 -32.05 -2.18 -25.93
N THR A 659 -32.01 -0.96 -26.44
CA THR A 659 -31.39 0.19 -25.76
C THR A 659 -32.26 0.67 -24.61
N ARG A 660 -33.60 0.67 -24.78
CA ARG A 660 -34.53 0.98 -23.68
C ARG A 660 -34.51 -0.08 -22.59
N VAL A 661 -34.43 -1.36 -22.96
CA VAL A 661 -34.27 -2.48 -22.02
C VAL A 661 -32.89 -2.45 -21.33
N GLY A 662 -31.82 -2.05 -22.03
CA GLY A 662 -30.49 -1.88 -21.43
C GLY A 662 -30.40 -0.71 -20.46
N VAL A 663 -31.09 0.41 -20.76
CA VAL A 663 -31.21 1.56 -19.85
C VAL A 663 -32.13 1.23 -18.68
N ALA A 664 -33.22 0.48 -18.88
CA ALA A 664 -34.11 0.03 -17.80
C ALA A 664 -33.42 -0.99 -16.89
N ALA A 665 -32.66 -1.94 -17.42
CA ALA A 665 -31.87 -2.90 -16.64
C ALA A 665 -30.68 -2.23 -15.93
N GLY A 666 -30.04 -1.25 -16.57
CA GLY A 666 -28.99 -0.42 -15.96
C GLY A 666 -29.55 0.47 -14.85
N GLY A 667 -30.73 1.06 -15.05
CA GLY A 667 -31.46 1.84 -14.05
C GLY A 667 -31.95 0.99 -12.89
N LEU A 668 -32.45 -0.22 -13.15
CA LEU A 668 -32.86 -1.18 -12.11
C LEU A 668 -31.65 -1.74 -11.34
N GLY A 669 -30.53 -1.99 -12.02
CA GLY A 669 -29.27 -2.35 -11.37
C GLY A 669 -28.71 -1.22 -10.51
N LEU A 670 -28.79 0.03 -10.97
CA LEU A 670 -28.44 1.21 -10.18
C LEU A 670 -29.38 1.36 -8.97
N LEU A 671 -30.67 1.12 -9.15
CA LEU A 671 -31.69 1.16 -8.10
C LEU A 671 -31.43 0.09 -7.02
N LEU A 672 -31.12 -1.14 -7.44
CA LEU A 672 -30.81 -2.28 -6.57
C LEU A 672 -29.49 -2.09 -5.80
N VAL A 673 -28.50 -1.44 -6.42
CA VAL A 673 -27.23 -1.09 -5.76
C VAL A 673 -27.37 0.15 -4.85
N SER A 674 -28.32 1.05 -5.14
CA SER A 674 -28.64 2.20 -4.27
C SER A 674 -29.56 1.85 -3.10
N LEU A 675 -30.31 0.74 -3.18
CA LEU A 675 -31.29 0.30 -2.18
C LEU A 675 -30.74 0.11 -0.76
N PRO A 676 -29.50 -0.39 -0.54
CA PRO A 676 -28.87 -0.40 0.78
C PRO A 676 -28.53 0.99 1.33
N PHE A 677 -28.44 2.02 0.47
CA PHE A 677 -28.09 3.39 0.81
C PHE A 677 -29.33 4.29 0.98
N VAL A 678 -30.50 3.85 0.53
CA VAL A 678 -31.78 4.56 0.73
C VAL A 678 -32.08 4.83 2.20
N PRO A 679 -31.87 3.91 3.17
CA PRO A 679 -32.06 4.20 4.58
C PRO A 679 -31.20 5.35 5.10
N ALA A 680 -29.97 5.48 4.58
CA ALA A 680 -28.99 6.49 4.99
C ALA A 680 -29.23 7.87 4.34
N VAL A 681 -29.97 7.95 3.22
CA VAL A 681 -30.35 9.21 2.54
C VAL A 681 -31.74 9.67 2.96
N ALA A 682 -32.63 8.74 3.33
CA ALA A 682 -34.00 9.01 3.76
C ALA A 682 -34.14 9.32 5.26
N ASP A 683 -33.02 9.43 6.00
CA ASP A 683 -33.00 9.67 7.44
C ASP A 683 -33.79 8.63 8.26
N ILE A 684 -33.91 7.40 7.73
CA ILE A 684 -34.61 6.29 8.39
C ILE A 684 -33.65 5.71 9.44
N GLY A 685 -33.62 6.38 10.59
CA GLY A 685 -32.73 6.10 11.72
C GLY A 685 -32.61 7.27 12.71
N THR A 686 -33.13 8.46 12.38
CA THR A 686 -33.08 9.67 13.23
C THR A 686 -34.36 9.96 14.01
N ARG A 687 -35.32 9.01 14.08
CA ARG A 687 -36.52 9.17 14.93
C ARG A 687 -36.40 8.37 16.22
N ASP A 688 -36.78 9.01 17.33
CA ASP A 688 -36.85 8.59 18.74
C ASP A 688 -36.59 7.09 19.02
N VAL A 689 -35.56 6.80 19.84
CA VAL A 689 -35.23 5.43 20.28
C VAL A 689 -36.40 4.82 21.06
N ARG A 690 -36.99 3.74 20.52
CA ARG A 690 -38.08 2.99 21.19
C ARG A 690 -37.52 1.79 21.96
N TYR A 691 -37.71 1.80 23.28
CA TYR A 691 -37.31 0.68 24.14
C TYR A 691 -38.41 -0.40 24.23
N THR A 692 -37.98 -1.65 24.27
CA THR A 692 -38.84 -2.85 24.39
C THR A 692 -38.28 -3.79 25.45
N TYR A 693 -39.17 -4.46 26.18
CA TYR A 693 -38.78 -5.55 27.06
C TYR A 693 -38.43 -6.80 26.24
N GLN A 694 -37.23 -7.32 26.46
CA GLN A 694 -36.80 -8.60 25.93
C GLN A 694 -37.24 -9.73 26.87
N THR A 695 -38.10 -10.61 26.35
CA THR A 695 -38.68 -11.76 27.06
C THR A 695 -37.67 -12.90 27.24
N SER A 696 -36.69 -13.03 26.35
CA SER A 696 -35.57 -13.97 26.47
C SER A 696 -34.28 -13.38 25.88
N LEU A 697 -33.13 -13.84 26.38
CA LEU A 697 -31.80 -13.50 25.87
C LEU A 697 -31.18 -14.76 25.22
N PRO A 698 -31.59 -15.14 23.99
CA PRO A 698 -31.08 -16.33 23.29
C PRO A 698 -29.61 -16.15 22.88
N ARG A 699 -28.88 -17.24 22.58
CA ARG A 699 -27.41 -17.25 22.41
C ARG A 699 -26.85 -16.13 21.51
N ASP A 700 -27.61 -15.71 20.50
CA ASP A 700 -27.15 -14.80 19.45
C ASP A 700 -27.44 -13.31 19.75
N VAL A 701 -28.15 -13.02 20.84
CA VAL A 701 -28.43 -11.65 21.27
C VAL A 701 -27.26 -11.13 22.10
N THR A 702 -26.43 -10.30 21.48
CA THR A 702 -25.27 -9.66 22.10
C THR A 702 -25.53 -8.17 22.37
N GLY A 703 -24.75 -7.63 23.31
CA GLY A 703 -24.81 -6.24 23.76
C GLY A 703 -24.98 -6.11 25.27
N GLN A 704 -25.25 -4.89 25.70
CA GLN A 704 -25.44 -4.47 27.07
C GLN A 704 -26.93 -4.26 27.34
N PHE A 705 -27.38 -4.70 28.51
CA PHE A 705 -28.78 -4.70 28.87
C PHE A 705 -28.97 -4.26 30.31
N LEU A 706 -30.08 -3.57 30.57
CA LEU A 706 -30.55 -3.24 31.91
C LEU A 706 -31.68 -4.21 32.30
N ARG A 707 -31.50 -4.93 33.40
CA ARG A 707 -32.55 -5.76 34.02
C ARG A 707 -33.37 -4.89 34.96
N THR A 708 -34.67 -4.81 34.68
CA THR A 708 -35.69 -4.20 35.54
C THR A 708 -36.54 -5.25 36.26
N ALA A 709 -37.46 -4.80 37.11
CA ALA A 709 -38.44 -5.68 37.75
C ALA A 709 -39.39 -6.35 36.74
N THR A 710 -39.67 -5.67 35.64
CA THR A 710 -40.62 -6.05 34.57
C THR A 710 -39.98 -6.86 33.44
N GLY A 711 -38.68 -6.70 33.18
CA GLY A 711 -38.00 -7.43 32.11
C GLY A 711 -36.56 -6.98 31.88
N THR A 712 -35.92 -7.46 30.82
CA THR A 712 -34.60 -6.94 30.40
C THR A 712 -34.79 -5.96 29.24
N VAL A 713 -34.11 -4.83 29.26
CA VAL A 713 -34.16 -3.80 28.21
C VAL A 713 -32.76 -3.68 27.61
N LYS A 714 -32.65 -3.70 26.29
CA LYS A 714 -31.37 -3.48 25.62
C LYS A 714 -30.98 -2.01 25.74
N LEU A 715 -29.75 -1.74 26.19
CA LEU A 715 -29.18 -0.40 26.12
C LEU A 715 -28.66 -0.16 24.71
N PHE A 716 -28.80 1.08 24.25
CA PHE A 716 -28.28 1.46 22.94
C PHE A 716 -26.81 1.84 23.10
N ALA A 717 -25.94 1.17 22.34
CA ALA A 717 -24.50 1.34 22.41
C ALA A 717 -24.03 2.30 21.31
N TRP A 718 -23.18 3.24 21.69
CA TRP A 718 -22.44 4.10 20.77
C TRP A 718 -20.97 3.72 20.77
N GLY A 719 -20.34 3.61 19.59
CA GLY A 719 -18.92 3.27 19.47
C GLY A 719 -17.96 4.41 19.85
N ASP A 720 -18.49 5.62 20.03
CA ASP A 720 -17.77 6.82 20.45
C ASP A 720 -18.53 7.52 21.59
N PRO A 721 -17.84 8.18 22.55
CA PRO A 721 -18.48 8.98 23.57
C PRO A 721 -19.18 10.18 22.93
N GLN A 722 -20.44 10.40 23.29
CA GLN A 722 -21.26 11.47 22.75
C GLN A 722 -20.85 12.82 23.37
N THR A 723 -20.72 13.85 22.54
CA THR A 723 -20.35 15.21 22.96
C THR A 723 -21.44 15.89 23.80
N SER A 724 -22.70 15.50 23.58
CA SER A 724 -23.86 15.85 24.40
C SER A 724 -24.55 14.59 24.90
N TYR A 725 -25.16 14.66 26.08
CA TYR A 725 -25.88 13.52 26.65
C TYR A 725 -27.09 13.17 25.76
N PRO A 726 -27.26 11.91 25.32
CA PRO A 726 -28.34 11.55 24.40
C PRO A 726 -29.73 11.85 25.00
N VAL A 727 -30.53 12.64 24.28
CA VAL A 727 -31.90 13.00 24.70
C VAL A 727 -32.84 11.80 24.82
N ASP A 728 -32.56 10.75 24.04
CA ASP A 728 -33.32 9.49 24.00
C ASP A 728 -32.74 8.38 24.90
N ALA A 729 -31.78 8.72 25.77
CA ALA A 729 -31.24 7.76 26.73
C ALA A 729 -32.38 7.21 27.62
N LEU A 730 -32.29 5.92 27.95
CA LEU A 730 -33.31 5.22 28.72
C LEU A 730 -33.51 5.90 30.10
N ARG A 731 -34.72 6.37 30.39
CA ARG A 731 -35.10 6.95 31.70
C ARG A 731 -35.78 5.88 32.54
N VAL A 732 -35.23 5.60 33.72
CA VAL A 732 -35.73 4.56 34.64
C VAL A 732 -35.75 5.08 36.08
N HIS A 733 -36.63 4.53 36.91
CA HIS A 733 -36.61 4.82 38.34
C HIS A 733 -35.47 4.04 39.02
N ALA A 734 -34.96 4.56 40.14
CA ALA A 734 -33.88 3.92 40.89
C ALA A 734 -34.23 2.47 41.32
N ALA A 735 -35.51 2.20 41.63
CA ALA A 735 -36.01 0.88 41.98
C ALA A 735 -35.99 -0.13 40.82
N ASP A 736 -35.95 0.36 39.57
CA ASP A 736 -35.96 -0.47 38.37
C ASP A 736 -34.55 -0.89 37.91
N VAL A 737 -33.47 -0.36 38.49
CA VAL A 737 -32.10 -0.73 38.12
C VAL A 737 -31.65 -1.94 38.96
N ARG A 738 -32.01 -3.16 38.55
CA ARG A 738 -31.67 -4.38 39.32
C ARG A 738 -30.30 -4.97 38.98
N ALA A 739 -29.96 -5.06 37.69
CA ALA A 739 -28.67 -5.57 37.25
C ALA A 739 -28.35 -5.11 35.82
N LEU A 740 -27.07 -5.03 35.49
CA LEU A 740 -26.55 -4.86 34.15
C LEU A 740 -26.12 -6.21 33.62
N ILE A 741 -26.58 -6.56 32.42
CA ILE A 741 -26.26 -7.83 31.77
C ILE A 741 -25.48 -7.51 30.51
N VAL A 742 -24.29 -8.10 30.38
CA VAL A 742 -23.49 -8.05 29.15
C VAL A 742 -23.48 -9.44 28.53
N ARG A 743 -23.73 -9.50 27.22
CA ARG A 743 -23.63 -10.74 26.45
C ARG A 743 -22.79 -10.54 25.20
N ALA A 744 -21.81 -11.41 25.02
CA ALA A 744 -20.86 -11.36 23.92
C ALA A 744 -20.44 -12.78 23.54
N ALA A 745 -19.80 -12.93 22.37
CA ALA A 745 -19.24 -14.22 21.93
C ALA A 745 -18.20 -14.77 22.92
N ALA A 746 -17.45 -13.87 23.55
CA ALA A 746 -16.70 -14.06 24.78
C ALA A 746 -16.84 -12.77 25.60
N VAL A 747 -17.23 -12.87 26.88
CA VAL A 747 -17.27 -11.68 27.76
C VAL A 747 -15.88 -11.38 28.28
N ASP A 748 -15.48 -10.11 28.22
CA ASP A 748 -14.17 -9.64 28.68
C ASP A 748 -14.03 -9.76 30.21
N ASN A 749 -12.88 -9.31 30.72
CA ASN A 749 -12.69 -9.17 32.15
C ASN A 749 -13.80 -8.28 32.77
N PRO A 750 -14.43 -8.64 33.91
CA PRO A 750 -15.43 -7.79 34.54
C PRO A 750 -14.98 -6.35 34.80
N LYS A 751 -13.67 -6.11 34.98
CA LYS A 751 -13.09 -4.75 35.13
C LYS A 751 -13.20 -3.89 33.87
N ALA A 752 -13.44 -4.50 32.71
CA ALA A 752 -13.66 -3.82 31.44
C ALA A 752 -15.03 -3.12 31.34
N TYR A 753 -15.96 -3.42 32.25
CA TYR A 753 -17.31 -2.89 32.25
C TYR A 753 -17.50 -1.95 33.45
N VAL A 754 -17.52 -0.65 33.20
CA VAL A 754 -17.57 0.38 34.24
C VAL A 754 -18.79 1.28 34.02
N VAL A 755 -19.57 1.52 35.07
CA VAL A 755 -20.62 2.54 35.05
C VAL A 755 -20.06 3.82 35.62
N TYR A 756 -20.23 4.93 34.93
CA TYR A 756 -19.85 6.26 35.38
C TYR A 756 -21.10 7.07 35.74
N ASP A 757 -21.07 7.74 36.90
CA ASP A 757 -22.01 8.83 37.24
C ASP A 757 -21.46 10.12 36.59
N LEU A 758 -22.14 10.58 35.54
CA LEU A 758 -21.72 11.74 34.75
C LEU A 758 -22.05 13.07 35.44
N ASP A 759 -22.95 13.08 36.42
CA ASP A 759 -23.33 14.30 37.14
C ASP A 759 -22.39 14.59 38.30
N ARG A 760 -21.95 13.54 39.00
CA ARG A 760 -21.13 13.69 40.22
C ARG A 760 -19.66 13.40 40.00
N GLY A 761 -19.29 12.84 38.84
CA GLY A 761 -17.91 12.49 38.50
C GLY A 761 -17.42 11.29 39.32
N GLY A 762 -17.35 10.12 38.69
CA GLY A 762 -16.80 8.92 39.32
C GLY A 762 -17.40 7.64 38.78
N SER A 763 -16.79 6.50 39.13
CA SER A 763 -17.32 5.19 38.78
C SER A 763 -18.24 4.65 39.87
N VAL A 764 -19.31 3.96 39.47
CA VAL A 764 -20.20 3.24 40.36
C VAL A 764 -19.57 1.86 40.63
N PRO A 765 -19.35 1.49 41.91
CA PRO A 765 -18.88 0.15 42.24
C PRO A 765 -19.91 -0.91 41.84
N LEU A 766 -19.47 -1.88 41.04
CA LEU A 766 -20.27 -3.02 40.57
C LEU A 766 -19.77 -4.32 41.20
N SER A 767 -20.70 -5.14 41.65
CA SER A 767 -20.44 -6.52 42.07
C SER A 767 -20.76 -7.50 40.94
N VAL A 768 -19.93 -8.53 40.78
CA VAL A 768 -20.18 -9.61 39.81
C VAL A 768 -21.18 -10.58 40.43
N VAL A 769 -22.40 -10.59 39.89
CA VAL A 769 -23.47 -11.46 40.37
C VAL A 769 -23.39 -12.84 39.71
N ARG A 770 -23.02 -12.90 38.42
CA ARG A 770 -22.83 -14.16 37.69
C ARG A 770 -21.92 -13.95 36.49
N ARG A 771 -20.98 -14.87 36.26
CA ARG A 771 -20.10 -14.88 35.08
C ARG A 771 -20.12 -16.24 34.40
N THR A 772 -20.30 -16.24 33.09
CA THR A 772 -20.08 -17.39 32.19
C THR A 772 -19.21 -16.94 31.03
N ALA A 773 -18.78 -17.85 30.15
CA ALA A 773 -17.96 -17.50 28.99
C ALA A 773 -18.63 -16.48 28.04
N ARG A 774 -19.97 -16.38 28.04
CA ARG A 774 -20.74 -15.53 27.10
C ARG A 774 -21.69 -14.55 27.78
N THR A 775 -21.71 -14.50 29.11
CA THR A 775 -22.66 -13.65 29.85
C THR A 775 -22.06 -13.20 31.16
N LEU A 776 -22.12 -11.91 31.41
CA LEU A 776 -21.69 -11.27 32.64
C LEU A 776 -22.88 -10.49 33.22
N ARG A 777 -23.24 -10.78 34.48
CA ARG A 777 -24.27 -10.06 35.22
C ARG A 777 -23.61 -9.27 36.34
N LEU A 778 -23.74 -7.96 36.29
CA LEU A 778 -23.21 -6.99 37.25
C LEU A 778 -24.36 -6.32 38.01
N ALA A 779 -24.19 -6.02 39.28
CA ALA A 779 -25.15 -5.24 40.05
C ALA A 779 -24.44 -4.10 40.80
N PRO A 780 -24.99 -2.88 40.78
CA PRO A 780 -24.51 -1.79 41.62
C PRO A 780 -24.48 -2.22 43.09
N THR A 781 -23.40 -1.96 43.82
CA THR A 781 -23.32 -2.29 45.26
C THR A 781 -24.14 -1.36 46.14
N ARG A 782 -24.66 -0.27 45.57
CA ARG A 782 -25.54 0.71 46.20
C ARG A 782 -26.63 1.10 45.21
N THR A 783 -27.80 1.46 45.71
CA THR A 783 -28.89 2.01 44.88
C THR A 783 -28.42 3.27 44.15
N LEU A 784 -28.62 3.32 42.84
CA LEU A 784 -28.26 4.48 42.03
C LEU A 784 -29.12 5.69 42.41
N ARG A 785 -28.49 6.85 42.57
CA ARG A 785 -29.18 8.13 42.81
C ARG A 785 -29.73 8.68 41.51
N ALA A 786 -30.68 9.62 41.59
CA ALA A 786 -31.10 10.36 40.40
C ALA A 786 -29.88 11.05 39.74
N GLY A 787 -29.75 10.88 38.42
CA GLY A 787 -28.63 11.40 37.64
C GLY A 787 -28.41 10.69 36.31
N ARG A 788 -27.46 11.21 35.51
CA ARG A 788 -27.03 10.70 34.21
C ARG A 788 -25.89 9.68 34.36
N TYR A 789 -26.03 8.54 33.69
CA TYR A 789 -25.04 7.46 33.77
C TYR A 789 -24.59 7.00 32.37
N ALA A 790 -23.34 6.52 32.30
CA ALA A 790 -22.81 5.83 31.14
C ALA A 790 -22.19 4.49 31.56
N LEU A 791 -22.65 3.38 30.97
CA LEU A 791 -21.98 2.10 31.04
C LEU A 791 -20.97 2.02 29.88
N VAL A 792 -19.69 1.89 30.23
CA VAL A 792 -18.59 1.79 29.27
C VAL A 792 -18.08 0.36 29.26
N ALA A 793 -18.06 -0.26 28.09
CA ALA A 793 -17.51 -1.60 27.86
C ALA A 793 -16.24 -1.51 27.00
N THR A 794 -15.07 -1.84 27.56
CA THR A 794 -13.79 -1.89 26.84
C THR A 794 -13.51 -3.30 26.31
N HIS A 795 -13.59 -3.53 25.00
CA HIS A 795 -13.35 -4.85 24.41
C HIS A 795 -11.85 -5.19 24.37
N GLU A 796 -11.42 -6.36 24.85
CA GLU A 796 -9.99 -6.74 24.98
C GLU A 796 -9.41 -7.45 23.71
N GLY A 797 -10.14 -7.45 22.59
CA GLY A 797 -9.76 -8.13 21.33
C GLY A 797 -8.85 -7.32 20.37
N MET A 798 -8.42 -7.95 19.26
CA MET A 798 -7.51 -7.38 18.23
C MET A 798 -8.00 -6.08 17.57
N PHE A 799 -9.28 -5.74 17.71
CA PHE A 799 -9.91 -4.49 17.24
C PHE A 799 -10.42 -3.63 18.41
N GLY A 800 -9.79 -3.72 19.59
CA GLY A 800 -10.22 -3.12 20.86
C GLY A 800 -10.92 -1.76 20.71
N GLY A 801 -12.24 -1.78 20.90
CA GLY A 801 -13.14 -0.62 20.86
C GLY A 801 -13.82 -0.42 22.21
N ARG A 802 -14.51 0.71 22.36
CA ARG A 802 -15.32 1.01 23.55
C ARG A 802 -16.76 1.22 23.13
N ASP A 803 -17.68 0.53 23.78
CA ASP A 803 -19.11 0.84 23.67
C ASP A 803 -19.50 1.74 24.85
N PHE A 804 -20.24 2.80 24.56
CA PHE A 804 -20.82 3.72 25.53
C PHE A 804 -22.33 3.55 25.51
N ASP A 805 -22.94 3.13 26.62
CA ASP A 805 -24.37 2.98 26.78
C ASP A 805 -24.90 4.02 27.79
N TYR A 806 -25.78 4.92 27.37
CA TYR A 806 -26.30 5.99 28.23
C TYR A 806 -27.68 5.66 28.81
N PHE A 807 -27.87 5.91 30.11
CA PHE A 807 -29.17 5.79 30.78
C PHE A 807 -29.28 6.78 31.95
N ARG A 808 -30.48 7.27 32.24
CA ARG A 808 -30.76 8.25 33.28
C ARG A 808 -31.64 7.63 34.36
N VAL A 809 -31.23 7.80 35.61
CA VAL A 809 -32.08 7.52 36.77
C VAL A 809 -32.85 8.80 37.09
N VAL A 810 -34.18 8.75 36.98
CA VAL A 810 -35.03 9.93 37.20
C VAL A 810 -35.36 10.09 38.70
N PRO A 811 -35.51 11.34 39.20
CA PRO A 811 -36.02 11.61 40.54
C PRO A 811 -37.42 11.04 40.76
N THR A 812 -37.78 10.84 42.03
CA THR A 812 -39.12 10.40 42.43
C THR A 812 -40.17 11.40 41.94
N GLY A 813 -41.09 10.96 41.07
CA GLY A 813 -42.15 11.79 40.48
C GLY A 813 -41.95 12.20 39.01
N GLU A 814 -40.74 12.06 38.43
CA GLU A 814 -40.48 12.31 37.00
C GLU A 814 -40.80 11.04 36.18
N ALA A 815 -41.44 11.18 35.01
CA ALA A 815 -41.86 10.05 34.19
C ALA A 815 -40.66 9.27 33.60
N ALA A 816 -40.62 7.95 33.83
CA ALA A 816 -39.71 7.03 33.15
C ALA A 816 -40.10 6.85 31.66
N THR A 817 -39.16 6.39 30.84
CA THR A 817 -39.41 6.12 29.42
C THR A 817 -40.48 5.04 29.29
N ALA A 818 -41.52 5.29 28.49
CA ALA A 818 -42.53 4.28 28.20
C ALA A 818 -41.90 3.11 27.40
N ILE A 819 -41.63 2.00 28.08
CA ILE A 819 -41.07 0.79 27.46
C ILE A 819 -42.22 -0.05 26.95
N SER A 820 -42.31 -0.20 25.62
CA SER A 820 -43.42 -0.95 25.05
C SER A 820 -43.33 -2.44 25.44
N SER A 821 -44.47 -2.97 25.91
CA SER A 821 -44.65 -4.37 26.32
C SER A 821 -45.09 -5.27 25.17
N ASN A 822 -44.95 -4.82 23.92
CA ASN A 822 -45.54 -5.46 22.75
C ASN A 822 -44.94 -6.86 22.54
N ARG A 823 -45.60 -7.87 23.13
CA ARG A 823 -45.19 -9.28 23.06
C ARG A 823 -45.18 -9.81 21.62
N ASN A 824 -45.78 -9.11 20.65
CA ASN A 824 -45.97 -9.54 19.25
C ASN A 824 -45.74 -8.44 18.17
N GLY A 825 -44.79 -7.49 18.34
CA GLY A 825 -44.60 -6.36 17.40
C GLY A 825 -43.84 -6.66 16.09
N THR A 826 -44.40 -6.24 14.95
CA THR A 826 -44.22 -6.79 13.58
C THR A 826 -43.39 -5.97 12.56
N ALA A 827 -42.68 -4.89 12.91
CA ALA A 827 -41.98 -4.07 11.89
C ALA A 827 -40.68 -4.68 11.30
N PRO A 828 -39.75 -5.29 12.10
CA PRO A 828 -38.53 -5.90 11.54
C PRO A 828 -38.82 -7.19 10.75
N GLN A 829 -39.77 -8.00 11.24
CA GLN A 829 -40.08 -9.32 10.66
C GLN A 829 -40.73 -9.24 9.27
N VAL A 830 -41.51 -8.18 8.99
CA VAL A 830 -42.09 -7.97 7.65
C VAL A 830 -41.01 -7.60 6.63
N ALA A 831 -40.04 -6.76 7.01
CA ALA A 831 -38.91 -6.41 6.14
C ALA A 831 -37.98 -7.61 5.91
N ASP A 832 -37.70 -8.40 6.96
CA ASP A 832 -36.86 -9.59 6.87
C ASP A 832 -37.51 -10.72 6.05
N ALA A 833 -38.86 -10.81 6.04
CA ALA A 833 -39.61 -11.75 5.21
C ALA A 833 -39.59 -11.41 3.70
N LEU A 834 -39.22 -10.18 3.31
CA LEU A 834 -39.23 -9.77 1.90
C LEU A 834 -38.19 -10.52 1.08
N PHE A 835 -37.01 -10.81 1.64
CA PHE A 835 -35.95 -11.53 0.93
C PHE A 835 -36.33 -12.98 0.59
N PRO A 836 -36.75 -13.83 1.54
CA PRO A 836 -37.18 -15.19 1.22
C PRO A 836 -38.46 -15.20 0.38
N LEU A 837 -39.39 -14.25 0.58
CA LEU A 837 -40.58 -14.13 -0.27
C LEU A 837 -40.21 -13.80 -1.73
N ALA A 838 -39.30 -12.85 -1.94
CA ALA A 838 -38.81 -12.51 -3.28
C ALA A 838 -38.07 -13.70 -3.92
N ALA A 839 -37.26 -14.43 -3.15
CA ALA A 839 -36.57 -15.63 -3.62
C ALA A 839 -37.58 -16.73 -4.00
N ALA A 840 -38.63 -16.95 -3.20
CA ALA A 840 -39.69 -17.90 -3.46
C ALA A 840 -40.46 -17.57 -4.75
N LEU A 841 -40.86 -16.31 -4.92
CA LEU A 841 -41.56 -15.85 -6.12
C LEU A 841 -40.70 -15.97 -7.38
N LEU A 842 -39.41 -15.62 -7.29
CA LEU A 842 -38.48 -15.73 -8.41
C LEU A 842 -38.21 -17.19 -8.78
N ALA A 843 -38.03 -18.07 -7.79
CA ALA A 843 -37.88 -19.50 -8.00
C ALA A 843 -39.15 -20.13 -8.60
N LEU A 844 -40.34 -19.75 -8.12
CA LEU A 844 -41.62 -20.23 -8.64
C LEU A 844 -41.87 -19.78 -10.08
N LEU A 845 -41.62 -18.50 -10.38
CA LEU A 845 -41.67 -17.97 -11.74
C LEU A 845 -40.76 -18.75 -12.67
N PHE A 846 -39.56 -19.10 -12.19
CA PHE A 846 -38.61 -19.84 -12.98
C PHE A 846 -39.04 -21.29 -13.21
N ALA A 847 -39.53 -21.96 -12.16
CA ALA A 847 -40.11 -23.30 -12.22
C ALA A 847 -41.28 -23.36 -13.22
N ALA A 848 -42.21 -22.40 -13.15
CA ALA A 848 -43.35 -22.29 -14.08
C ALA A 848 -42.89 -22.09 -15.53
N ARG A 849 -41.86 -21.26 -15.76
CA ARG A 849 -41.31 -21.04 -17.11
C ARG A 849 -40.66 -22.30 -17.67
N LEU A 850 -39.95 -23.07 -16.84
CA LEU A 850 -39.35 -24.35 -17.22
C LEU A 850 -40.41 -25.42 -17.48
N ALA A 851 -41.43 -25.53 -16.64
CA ALA A 851 -42.57 -26.43 -16.82
C ALA A 851 -43.36 -26.10 -18.10
N SER A 852 -43.67 -24.82 -18.33
CA SER A 852 -44.30 -24.35 -19.58
C SER A 852 -43.43 -24.65 -20.81
N SER A 853 -42.11 -24.50 -20.68
CA SER A 853 -41.15 -24.88 -21.74
C SER A 853 -41.06 -26.38 -21.97
N TRP A 854 -41.31 -27.20 -20.94
CA TRP A 854 -41.37 -28.65 -21.02
C TRP A 854 -42.67 -29.13 -21.67
N LEU A 855 -43.82 -28.54 -21.32
CA LEU A 855 -45.11 -28.84 -21.96
C LEU A 855 -45.06 -28.56 -23.47
N ARG A 856 -44.40 -27.46 -23.88
CA ARG A 856 -44.20 -27.14 -25.31
C ARG A 856 -43.21 -28.06 -26.02
N ARG A 857 -42.16 -28.52 -25.34
CA ARG A 857 -41.15 -29.47 -25.87
C ARG A 857 -40.64 -30.35 -24.75
N ARG A 858 -41.14 -31.60 -24.73
CA ARG A 858 -40.83 -32.62 -23.72
C ARG A 858 -39.33 -32.89 -23.72
N ALA A 859 -38.66 -32.53 -22.63
CA ALA A 859 -37.23 -32.71 -22.43
C ALA A 859 -36.95 -32.93 -20.94
N GLY A 860 -36.45 -34.12 -20.56
CA GLY A 860 -36.33 -34.57 -19.17
C GLY A 860 -35.58 -33.60 -18.25
N GLN A 861 -34.49 -32.99 -18.72
CA GLN A 861 -33.74 -31.99 -17.95
C GLN A 861 -34.57 -30.79 -17.50
N LYS A 862 -35.54 -30.34 -18.32
CA LYS A 862 -36.37 -29.18 -17.98
C LYS A 862 -37.36 -29.52 -16.87
N LEU A 863 -37.85 -30.76 -16.84
CA LEU A 863 -38.74 -31.25 -15.79
C LEU A 863 -37.97 -31.38 -14.47
N LEU A 864 -36.76 -31.94 -14.52
CA LEU A 864 -35.90 -32.06 -13.34
C LEU A 864 -35.51 -30.68 -12.77
N TRP A 865 -35.12 -29.73 -13.62
CA TRP A 865 -34.85 -28.36 -13.16
C TRP A 865 -36.10 -27.65 -12.64
N ALA A 866 -37.26 -27.83 -13.30
CA ALA A 866 -38.52 -27.27 -12.82
C ALA A 866 -38.88 -27.81 -11.42
N ALA A 867 -38.71 -29.11 -11.19
CA ALA A 867 -38.90 -29.73 -9.88
C ALA A 867 -37.93 -29.16 -8.83
N GLY A 868 -36.65 -29.00 -9.17
CA GLY A 868 -35.66 -28.41 -8.27
C GLY A 868 -35.97 -26.97 -7.88
N PHE A 869 -36.35 -26.11 -8.83
CA PHE A 869 -36.75 -24.73 -8.52
C PHE A 869 -38.10 -24.63 -7.81
N PHE A 870 -39.00 -25.60 -8.02
CA PHE A 870 -40.25 -25.69 -7.26
C PHE A 870 -39.97 -26.06 -5.79
N CYS A 871 -39.08 -27.03 -5.54
CA CYS A 871 -38.61 -27.34 -4.19
C CYS A 871 -37.93 -26.15 -3.53
N PHE A 872 -37.12 -25.38 -4.27
CA PHE A 872 -36.50 -24.14 -3.77
C PHE A 872 -37.58 -23.13 -3.36
N ALA A 873 -38.61 -22.95 -4.20
CA ALA A 873 -39.71 -22.04 -3.93
C ALA A 873 -40.51 -22.44 -2.68
N LEU A 874 -40.77 -23.75 -2.49
CA LEU A 874 -41.43 -24.28 -1.29
C LEU A 874 -40.60 -24.04 -0.02
N ALA A 875 -39.28 -24.18 -0.11
CA ALA A 875 -38.38 -23.93 1.01
C ALA A 875 -38.37 -22.44 1.40
N ALA A 876 -38.13 -21.55 0.43
CA ALA A 876 -38.12 -20.11 0.65
C ALA A 876 -39.49 -19.57 1.09
N ALA A 877 -40.59 -20.14 0.59
CA ALA A 877 -41.94 -19.81 1.06
C ALA A 877 -42.16 -20.27 2.50
N SER A 878 -41.63 -21.44 2.89
CA SER A 878 -41.71 -21.92 4.27
C SER A 878 -40.94 -21.00 5.23
N GLU A 879 -39.77 -20.49 4.82
CA GLU A 879 -39.01 -19.50 5.58
C GLU A 879 -39.76 -18.17 5.71
N ALA A 880 -40.34 -17.66 4.61
CA ALA A 880 -41.16 -16.45 4.63
C ALA A 880 -42.40 -16.60 5.54
N LEU A 881 -43.05 -17.77 5.55
CA LEU A 881 -44.16 -18.08 6.46
C LEU A 881 -43.68 -18.22 7.91
N ALA A 882 -42.49 -18.76 8.14
CA ALA A 882 -41.90 -18.89 9.47
C ALA A 882 -41.51 -17.52 10.08
N PHE A 883 -41.20 -16.51 9.26
CA PHE A 883 -41.04 -15.13 9.73
C PHE A 883 -42.34 -14.56 10.30
N ARG A 884 -43.50 -14.97 9.76
CA ARG A 884 -44.82 -14.46 10.16
C ARG A 884 -45.50 -15.27 11.27
N HIS A 885 -45.33 -16.60 11.26
CA HIS A 885 -46.08 -17.52 12.12
C HIS A 885 -45.19 -18.38 13.03
N GLY A 886 -43.86 -18.24 12.96
CA GLY A 886 -42.92 -19.13 13.63
C GLY A 886 -42.84 -20.51 12.97
N TRP A 887 -41.93 -21.36 13.46
CA TRP A 887 -41.76 -22.71 12.93
C TRP A 887 -42.74 -23.70 13.56
N SER A 888 -43.55 -24.35 12.73
CA SER A 888 -44.31 -25.54 13.11
C SER A 888 -43.60 -26.81 12.64
N SER A 889 -43.92 -27.97 13.25
CA SER A 889 -43.37 -29.27 12.84
C SER A 889 -43.62 -29.56 11.36
N THR A 890 -44.83 -29.28 10.87
CA THR A 890 -45.19 -29.44 9.46
C THR A 890 -44.39 -28.50 8.55
N LEU A 891 -44.31 -27.21 8.92
CA LEU A 891 -43.59 -26.20 8.12
C LEU A 891 -42.10 -26.53 8.02
N PHE A 892 -41.50 -26.99 9.12
CA PHE A 892 -40.11 -27.44 9.14
C PHE A 892 -39.88 -28.69 8.30
N ARG A 893 -40.77 -29.69 8.36
CA ARG A 893 -40.68 -30.90 7.51
C ARG A 893 -40.75 -30.57 6.03
N VAL A 894 -41.63 -29.63 5.63
CA VAL A 894 -41.73 -29.15 4.24
C VAL A 894 -40.46 -28.42 3.82
N TYR A 895 -39.98 -27.48 4.64
CA TYR A 895 -38.72 -26.77 4.40
C TYR A 895 -37.53 -27.73 4.25
N TYR A 896 -37.38 -28.66 5.20
CA TYR A 896 -36.27 -29.59 5.25
C TYR A 896 -36.27 -30.55 4.07
N THR A 897 -37.43 -31.11 3.72
CA THR A 897 -37.58 -32.00 2.58
C THR A 897 -37.31 -31.25 1.27
N ALA A 898 -37.93 -30.08 1.08
CA ALA A 898 -37.85 -29.35 -0.18
C ALA A 898 -36.47 -28.69 -0.36
N GLY A 899 -36.04 -27.85 0.58
CA GLY A 899 -34.79 -27.09 0.51
C GLY A 899 -33.58 -27.89 0.98
N GLY A 900 -33.71 -28.51 2.15
CA GLY A 900 -32.61 -29.24 2.80
C GLY A 900 -32.17 -30.50 2.07
N VAL A 901 -33.08 -31.17 1.34
CA VAL A 901 -32.79 -32.48 0.72
C VAL A 901 -32.94 -32.48 -0.81
N LEU A 902 -34.09 -32.07 -1.35
CA LEU A 902 -34.47 -32.38 -2.74
C LEU A 902 -34.02 -31.32 -3.76
N THR A 903 -34.01 -30.03 -3.40
CA THR A 903 -33.75 -28.93 -4.33
C THR A 903 -32.48 -29.13 -5.15
N VAL A 904 -31.33 -29.30 -4.48
CA VAL A 904 -30.04 -29.42 -5.15
C VAL A 904 -29.93 -30.74 -5.92
N ALA A 905 -30.56 -31.81 -5.42
CA ALA A 905 -30.61 -33.11 -6.06
C ALA A 905 -31.27 -33.05 -7.45
N TYR A 906 -32.45 -32.43 -7.54
CA TYR A 906 -33.17 -32.27 -8.79
C TYR A 906 -32.49 -31.28 -9.75
N LEU A 907 -31.93 -30.18 -9.22
CA LEU A 907 -31.14 -29.24 -10.04
C LEU A 907 -29.89 -29.89 -10.64
N GLY A 908 -29.18 -30.68 -9.84
CA GLY A 908 -28.04 -31.50 -10.25
C GLY A 908 -28.42 -32.56 -11.27
N ALA A 909 -29.49 -33.31 -11.03
CA ALA A 909 -29.99 -34.35 -11.93
C ALA A 909 -30.35 -33.78 -13.31
N GLY A 910 -30.99 -32.61 -13.38
CA GLY A 910 -31.25 -31.95 -14.67
C GLY A 910 -29.97 -31.56 -15.43
N SER A 911 -28.90 -31.22 -14.71
CA SER A 911 -27.59 -30.94 -15.32
C SER A 911 -26.87 -32.21 -15.76
N ALA A 912 -26.88 -33.27 -14.93
CA ALA A 912 -26.34 -34.58 -15.27
C ALA A 912 -27.07 -35.21 -16.47
N TRP A 913 -28.38 -34.98 -16.60
CA TRP A 913 -29.19 -35.43 -17.75
C TRP A 913 -28.62 -34.98 -19.09
N LEU A 914 -27.96 -33.82 -19.16
CA LEU A 914 -27.33 -33.34 -20.38
C LEU A 914 -26.05 -34.09 -20.76
N VAL A 915 -25.39 -34.71 -19.80
CA VAL A 915 -24.06 -35.33 -19.96
C VAL A 915 -24.14 -36.85 -20.00
N LEU A 916 -25.06 -37.46 -19.25
CA LEU A 916 -25.18 -38.91 -19.12
C LEU A 916 -25.75 -39.58 -20.38
N PRO A 917 -25.34 -40.83 -20.70
CA PRO A 917 -25.99 -41.67 -21.72
C PRO A 917 -27.36 -42.18 -21.24
N ARG A 918 -28.22 -42.64 -22.17
CA ARG A 918 -29.63 -43.02 -21.90
C ARG A 918 -29.80 -43.98 -20.71
N ARG A 919 -29.09 -45.11 -20.70
CA ARG A 919 -29.17 -46.10 -19.60
C ARG A 919 -28.82 -45.50 -18.23
N ALA A 920 -27.79 -44.64 -18.18
CA ALA A 920 -27.40 -43.97 -16.94
C ALA A 920 -28.41 -42.89 -16.50
N ARG A 921 -29.14 -42.27 -17.44
CA ARG A 921 -30.24 -41.36 -17.10
C ARG A 921 -31.41 -42.09 -16.46
N ASP A 922 -31.77 -43.26 -16.99
CA ASP A 922 -32.88 -44.06 -16.48
C ASP A 922 -32.56 -44.57 -15.08
N VAL A 923 -31.33 -45.05 -14.85
CA VAL A 923 -30.83 -45.43 -13.52
C VAL A 923 -30.79 -44.23 -12.56
N MET A 924 -30.31 -43.07 -13.02
CA MET A 924 -30.29 -41.84 -12.21
C MET A 924 -31.69 -41.40 -11.81
N VAL A 925 -32.66 -41.41 -12.73
CA VAL A 925 -34.04 -41.02 -12.44
C VAL A 925 -34.74 -42.04 -11.55
N GLY A 926 -34.56 -43.34 -11.79
CA GLY A 926 -35.07 -44.40 -10.92
C GLY A 926 -34.49 -44.31 -9.51
N GLY A 927 -33.17 -44.16 -9.40
CA GLY A 927 -32.49 -43.97 -8.12
C GLY A 927 -32.90 -42.69 -7.41
N LEU A 928 -33.05 -41.57 -8.12
CA LEU A 928 -33.54 -40.31 -7.55
C LEU A 928 -34.99 -40.42 -7.09
N ALA A 929 -35.85 -41.15 -7.81
CA ALA A 929 -37.24 -41.38 -7.40
C ALA A 929 -37.31 -42.20 -6.10
N VAL A 930 -36.55 -43.31 -6.02
CA VAL A 930 -36.45 -44.13 -4.81
C VAL A 930 -35.85 -43.33 -3.65
N ALA A 931 -34.76 -42.60 -3.88
CA ALA A 931 -34.13 -41.76 -2.86
C ALA A 931 -35.06 -40.62 -2.39
N THR A 932 -35.87 -40.05 -3.29
CA THR A 932 -36.87 -39.04 -2.94
C THR A 932 -37.95 -39.64 -2.04
N ALA A 933 -38.51 -40.80 -2.41
CA ALA A 933 -39.51 -41.48 -1.58
C ALA A 933 -38.94 -41.86 -0.21
N ALA A 934 -37.73 -42.41 -0.16
CA ALA A 934 -37.04 -42.79 1.07
C ALA A 934 -36.72 -41.57 1.94
N ALA A 935 -36.25 -40.46 1.36
CA ALA A 935 -35.96 -39.23 2.09
C ALA A 935 -37.24 -38.58 2.63
N VAL A 936 -38.32 -38.54 1.85
CA VAL A 936 -39.62 -38.02 2.30
C VAL A 936 -40.14 -38.88 3.46
N ALA A 937 -40.13 -40.21 3.33
CA ALA A 937 -40.54 -41.11 4.41
C ALA A 937 -39.68 -40.91 5.67
N ALA A 938 -38.35 -40.81 5.52
CA ALA A 938 -37.44 -40.59 6.63
C ALA A 938 -37.70 -39.26 7.36
N VAL A 939 -38.00 -38.17 6.64
CA VAL A 939 -38.29 -36.86 7.25
C VAL A 939 -39.69 -36.84 7.88
N MET A 940 -40.68 -37.50 7.27
CA MET A 940 -42.05 -37.53 7.79
C MET A 940 -42.22 -38.44 9.00
N LEU A 941 -41.45 -39.53 9.08
CA LEU A 941 -41.46 -40.47 10.21
C LEU A 941 -40.53 -40.03 11.36
N ALA A 942 -39.59 -39.12 11.10
CA ALA A 942 -38.65 -38.66 12.12
C ALA A 942 -39.36 -37.86 13.25
N PRO A 943 -39.04 -38.14 14.53
CA PRO A 943 -39.56 -37.38 15.65
C PRO A 943 -38.98 -35.97 15.61
N VAL A 944 -39.82 -34.97 15.83
CA VAL A 944 -39.43 -33.55 15.77
C VAL A 944 -39.40 -33.00 17.19
N HIS A 945 -38.26 -32.51 17.63
CA HIS A 945 -38.09 -31.99 19.00
C HIS A 945 -38.73 -30.59 19.10
N ALA A 946 -39.99 -30.53 19.56
CA ALA A 946 -40.77 -29.29 19.64
C ALA A 946 -40.06 -28.15 20.42
N GLU A 947 -39.30 -28.50 21.46
CA GLU A 947 -38.52 -27.53 22.25
C GLU A 947 -37.42 -26.84 21.43
N THR A 948 -36.78 -27.57 20.50
CA THR A 948 -35.74 -27.00 19.63
C THR A 948 -36.32 -26.10 18.54
N LEU A 949 -37.56 -26.31 18.11
CA LEU A 949 -38.27 -25.43 17.16
C LEU A 949 -38.75 -24.15 17.84
N ALA A 950 -39.31 -24.26 19.05
CA ALA A 950 -39.76 -23.12 19.84
C ALA A 950 -38.60 -22.19 20.25
N ALA A 951 -37.38 -22.71 20.34
CA ALA A 951 -36.17 -21.95 20.65
C ALA A 951 -35.58 -21.16 19.47
N VAL A 952 -36.10 -21.34 18.24
CA VAL A 952 -35.59 -20.67 17.03
C VAL A 952 -36.26 -19.30 16.85
N VAL A 953 -35.45 -18.25 16.70
CA VAL A 953 -35.92 -16.89 16.37
C VAL A 953 -36.68 -16.90 15.04
N SER A 954 -37.85 -16.25 14.98
CA SER A 954 -38.75 -16.23 13.81
C SER A 954 -38.00 -16.07 12.48
N GLY A 955 -38.28 -16.96 11.53
CA GLY A 955 -37.71 -16.96 10.18
C GLY A 955 -36.42 -17.77 9.99
N ARG A 956 -35.55 -17.90 11.00
CA ARG A 956 -34.25 -18.61 10.86
C ARG A 956 -34.42 -20.11 10.61
N PRO A 957 -33.71 -20.75 9.66
CA PRO A 957 -33.79 -22.20 9.49
C PRO A 957 -33.45 -22.95 10.79
N PRO A 958 -34.30 -23.87 11.27
CA PRO A 958 -33.99 -24.66 12.45
C PRO A 958 -32.80 -25.58 12.18
N SER A 959 -32.02 -25.86 13.22
CA SER A 959 -30.87 -26.76 13.11
C SER A 959 -31.31 -28.17 12.68
N ASN A 960 -30.43 -28.90 11.97
CA ASN A 960 -30.72 -30.28 11.55
C ASN A 960 -31.05 -31.20 12.75
N HIS A 961 -30.57 -30.90 13.95
CA HIS A 961 -30.84 -31.67 15.17
C HIS A 961 -32.27 -31.50 15.69
N ALA A 962 -33.04 -30.55 15.17
CA ALA A 962 -34.47 -30.42 15.45
C ALA A 962 -35.27 -31.62 14.89
N LEU A 963 -34.72 -32.31 13.89
CA LEU A 963 -35.23 -33.56 13.34
C LEU A 963 -34.43 -34.73 13.96
N GLY A 964 -35.08 -35.59 14.73
CA GLY A 964 -34.45 -36.77 15.32
C GLY A 964 -34.14 -37.85 14.29
N GLY A 965 -33.20 -38.74 14.62
CA GLY A 965 -32.78 -39.84 13.74
C GLY A 965 -31.81 -39.43 12.64
N HIS A 966 -31.69 -40.27 11.61
CA HIS A 966 -30.62 -40.19 10.60
C HIS A 966 -31.05 -39.56 9.27
N ALA A 967 -32.19 -38.87 9.23
CA ALA A 967 -32.73 -38.27 8.00
C ALA A 967 -31.80 -37.20 7.38
N PHE A 968 -30.91 -36.58 8.18
CA PHE A 968 -29.90 -35.65 7.68
C PHE A 968 -28.87 -36.30 6.73
N LEU A 969 -28.67 -37.63 6.81
CA LEU A 969 -27.79 -38.35 5.89
C LEU A 969 -28.27 -38.24 4.44
N TRP A 970 -29.60 -38.25 4.22
CA TRP A 970 -30.17 -38.01 2.89
C TRP A 970 -29.87 -36.61 2.37
N ALA A 971 -29.93 -35.59 3.24
CA ALA A 971 -29.55 -34.23 2.90
C ALA A 971 -28.08 -34.16 2.47
N ILE A 972 -27.17 -34.81 3.20
CA ILE A 972 -25.74 -34.83 2.85
C ILE A 972 -25.54 -35.51 1.50
N VAL A 973 -26.03 -36.74 1.32
CA VAL A 973 -25.80 -37.53 0.11
C VAL A 973 -26.37 -36.84 -1.13
N LEU A 974 -27.63 -36.39 -1.07
CA LEU A 974 -28.30 -35.81 -2.22
C LEU A 974 -27.79 -34.40 -2.55
N ASN A 975 -27.44 -33.57 -1.57
CA ASN A 975 -26.84 -32.26 -1.84
C ASN A 975 -25.42 -32.40 -2.39
N SER A 976 -24.60 -33.33 -1.88
CA SER A 976 -23.24 -33.56 -2.38
C SER A 976 -23.27 -34.03 -3.83
N LEU A 977 -24.08 -35.05 -4.15
CA LEU A 977 -24.22 -35.55 -5.52
C LEU A 977 -24.84 -34.51 -6.45
N GLY A 978 -25.88 -33.81 -5.98
CA GLY A 978 -26.55 -32.75 -6.73
C GLY A 978 -25.63 -31.56 -7.03
N THR A 979 -24.84 -31.11 -6.05
CA THR A 979 -23.87 -30.01 -6.22
C THR A 979 -22.77 -30.41 -7.20
N LEU A 980 -22.23 -31.63 -7.06
CA LEU A 980 -21.22 -32.16 -7.98
C LEU A 980 -21.76 -32.20 -9.42
N ALA A 981 -22.99 -32.65 -9.62
CA ALA A 981 -23.62 -32.68 -10.93
C ALA A 981 -23.92 -31.27 -11.49
N LEU A 982 -24.39 -30.33 -10.65
CA LEU A 982 -24.77 -28.98 -11.06
C LEU A 982 -23.56 -28.09 -11.35
N VAL A 983 -22.66 -27.97 -10.38
CA VAL A 983 -21.44 -27.15 -10.47
C VAL A 983 -20.43 -27.84 -11.37
N GLY A 984 -20.17 -29.14 -11.15
CA GLY A 984 -19.26 -29.92 -11.99
C GLY A 984 -19.73 -30.02 -13.43
N GLY A 985 -21.03 -30.20 -13.69
CA GLY A 985 -21.59 -30.18 -15.06
C GLY A 985 -21.42 -28.83 -15.76
N SER A 986 -21.58 -27.73 -15.00
CA SER A 986 -21.37 -26.37 -15.50
C SER A 986 -19.89 -26.09 -15.79
N LEU A 987 -18.98 -26.48 -14.88
CA LEU A 987 -17.52 -26.37 -15.06
C LEU A 987 -17.01 -27.24 -16.22
N TYR A 988 -17.51 -28.47 -16.34
CA TYR A 988 -17.19 -29.35 -17.47
C TYR A 988 -17.64 -28.74 -18.80
N SER A 989 -18.85 -28.16 -18.85
CA SER A 989 -19.35 -27.47 -20.04
C SER A 989 -18.52 -26.23 -20.38
N ILE A 990 -18.05 -25.48 -19.38
CA ILE A 990 -17.11 -24.35 -19.55
C ILE A 990 -15.78 -24.84 -20.13
N ALA A 991 -15.22 -25.93 -19.59
CA ALA A 991 -13.98 -26.53 -20.07
C ALA A 991 -14.09 -27.00 -21.53
N ARG A 992 -15.25 -27.56 -21.91
CA ARG A 992 -15.59 -27.93 -23.29
C ARG A 992 -15.96 -26.74 -24.19
N ARG A 993 -15.84 -25.50 -23.69
CA ARG A 993 -16.17 -24.24 -24.36
C ARG A 993 -17.63 -24.13 -24.83
N GLN A 994 -18.53 -24.84 -24.17
CA GLN A 994 -19.95 -24.85 -24.48
C GLN A 994 -20.71 -23.89 -23.56
N ARG A 995 -21.42 -22.94 -24.16
CA ARG A 995 -22.30 -21.98 -23.45
C ARG A 995 -21.65 -21.36 -22.20
N ILE A 996 -20.38 -20.99 -22.31
CA ILE A 996 -19.52 -20.55 -21.19
C ILE A 996 -20.20 -19.51 -20.30
N ARG A 997 -20.84 -18.49 -20.90
CA ARG A 997 -21.54 -17.43 -20.15
C ARG A 997 -22.71 -17.99 -19.32
N ALA A 998 -23.54 -18.85 -19.89
CA ALA A 998 -24.69 -19.42 -19.20
C ALA A 998 -24.24 -20.31 -18.02
N ASN A 999 -23.26 -21.18 -18.27
CA ASN A 999 -22.74 -22.08 -17.24
C ASN A 999 -21.96 -21.34 -16.14
N ALA A 1000 -21.32 -20.21 -16.45
CA ALA A 1000 -20.66 -19.38 -15.43
C ALA A 1000 -21.68 -18.77 -14.46
N TRP A 1001 -22.78 -18.18 -14.97
CA TRP A 1001 -23.85 -17.64 -14.13
C TRP A 1001 -24.54 -18.73 -13.30
N ILE A 1002 -24.78 -19.92 -13.86
CA ILE A 1002 -25.38 -21.06 -13.14
C ILE A 1002 -24.44 -21.53 -12.02
N ALA A 1003 -23.15 -21.72 -12.31
CA ALA A 1003 -22.16 -22.15 -11.32
C ALA A 1003 -21.98 -21.10 -10.20
N SER A 1004 -21.88 -19.82 -10.56
CA SER A 1004 -21.77 -18.73 -9.58
C SER A 1004 -23.01 -18.62 -8.70
N GLY A 1005 -24.21 -18.79 -9.27
CA GLY A 1005 -25.45 -18.84 -8.49
C GLY A 1005 -25.47 -20.02 -7.52
N ALA A 1006 -25.09 -21.23 -7.97
CA ALA A 1006 -25.03 -22.43 -7.14
C ALA A 1006 -24.05 -22.30 -5.98
N LEU A 1007 -22.86 -21.78 -6.25
CA LEU A 1007 -21.83 -21.55 -5.22
C LEU A 1007 -22.26 -20.46 -4.23
N CYS A 1008 -22.98 -19.43 -4.67
CA CYS A 1008 -23.51 -18.39 -3.80
C CYS A 1008 -24.52 -18.95 -2.79
N VAL A 1009 -25.50 -19.74 -3.24
CA VAL A 1009 -26.46 -20.42 -2.35
C VAL A 1009 -25.75 -21.40 -1.41
N ALA A 1010 -24.80 -22.19 -1.93
CA ALA A 1010 -24.05 -23.18 -1.14
C ALA A 1010 -23.20 -22.51 -0.04
N ALA A 1011 -22.57 -21.36 -0.35
CA ALA A 1011 -21.80 -20.60 0.62
C ALA A 1011 -22.70 -19.96 1.69
N ALA A 1012 -23.81 -19.33 1.29
CA ALA A 1012 -24.76 -18.70 2.21
C ALA A 1012 -25.40 -19.71 3.17
N THR A 1013 -25.87 -20.85 2.65
CA THR A 1013 -26.42 -21.95 3.47
C THR A 1013 -25.34 -22.70 4.26
N GLY A 1014 -24.09 -22.71 3.80
CA GLY A 1014 -22.94 -23.23 4.54
C GLY A 1014 -22.57 -22.39 5.74
N LEU A 1015 -22.55 -21.06 5.60
CA LEU A 1015 -22.32 -20.10 6.68
C LEU A 1015 -23.40 -20.19 7.77
N SER A 1016 -24.65 -20.39 7.37
CA SER A 1016 -25.77 -20.66 8.31
C SER A 1016 -25.45 -21.84 9.24
N ARG A 1017 -24.90 -22.93 8.68
CA ARG A 1017 -24.53 -24.13 9.45
C ARG A 1017 -23.31 -23.92 10.34
N ALA A 1018 -22.47 -22.93 10.04
CA ALA A 1018 -21.35 -22.49 10.88
C ALA A 1018 -21.77 -21.50 11.99
N GLY A 1019 -23.06 -21.17 12.08
CA GLY A 1019 -23.63 -20.29 13.10
C GLY A 1019 -23.83 -18.84 12.68
N ASP A 1020 -23.49 -18.47 11.42
CA ASP A 1020 -23.72 -17.14 10.87
C ASP A 1020 -24.87 -17.15 9.86
N THR A 1021 -26.03 -16.65 10.30
CA THR A 1021 -27.25 -16.62 9.47
C THR A 1021 -27.48 -15.27 8.78
N SER A 1022 -26.55 -14.31 8.91
CA SER A 1022 -26.76 -12.92 8.50
C SER A 1022 -26.97 -12.74 6.99
N LEU A 1023 -26.38 -13.62 6.17
CA LEU A 1023 -26.36 -13.52 4.72
C LEU A 1023 -27.21 -14.58 4.00
N VAL A 1024 -27.95 -15.41 4.73
CA VAL A 1024 -28.62 -16.59 4.17
C VAL A 1024 -29.64 -16.20 3.09
N TYR A 1025 -30.64 -15.40 3.44
CA TYR A 1025 -31.72 -15.03 2.51
C TYR A 1025 -31.25 -14.12 1.36
N VAL A 1026 -30.28 -13.25 1.63
CA VAL A 1026 -29.67 -12.39 0.60
C VAL A 1026 -28.87 -13.26 -0.37
N GLY A 1027 -28.08 -14.20 0.13
CA GLY A 1027 -27.32 -15.15 -0.68
C GLY A 1027 -28.21 -16.09 -1.49
N GLU A 1028 -29.34 -16.52 -0.94
CA GLU A 1028 -30.37 -17.29 -1.65
C GLU A 1028 -31.01 -16.49 -2.79
N LEU A 1029 -31.45 -15.26 -2.52
CA LEU A 1029 -32.04 -14.37 -3.53
C LEU A 1029 -31.05 -14.02 -4.65
N VAL A 1030 -29.81 -13.68 -4.29
CA VAL A 1030 -28.75 -13.42 -5.27
C VAL A 1030 -28.46 -14.70 -6.06
N GLY A 1031 -28.28 -15.82 -5.37
CA GLY A 1031 -28.00 -17.12 -5.98
C GLY A 1031 -29.05 -17.55 -7.00
N ILE A 1032 -30.34 -17.48 -6.66
CA ILE A 1032 -31.45 -17.80 -7.58
C ILE A 1032 -31.50 -16.84 -8.77
N ALA A 1033 -31.25 -15.54 -8.56
CA ALA A 1033 -31.23 -14.54 -9.63
C ALA A 1033 -30.08 -14.79 -10.63
N LEU A 1034 -28.90 -15.17 -10.13
CA LEU A 1034 -27.75 -15.53 -10.95
C LEU A 1034 -28.04 -16.79 -11.78
N MET A 1035 -28.61 -17.84 -11.17
CA MET A 1035 -29.03 -19.03 -11.89
C MET A 1035 -30.06 -18.71 -12.98
N PHE A 1036 -31.09 -17.93 -12.64
CA PHE A 1036 -32.14 -17.49 -13.57
C PHE A 1036 -31.55 -16.74 -14.79
N CYS A 1037 -30.61 -15.83 -14.56
CA CYS A 1037 -29.89 -15.13 -15.61
C CYS A 1037 -29.13 -16.11 -16.52
N GLY A 1038 -28.43 -17.09 -15.92
CA GLY A 1038 -27.69 -18.10 -16.66
C GLY A 1038 -28.57 -18.96 -17.57
N PHE A 1039 -29.68 -19.47 -17.05
CA PHE A 1039 -30.63 -20.30 -17.81
C PHE A 1039 -31.44 -19.52 -18.86
N SER A 1040 -31.60 -18.21 -18.69
CA SER A 1040 -32.35 -17.35 -19.63
C SER A 1040 -31.52 -16.91 -20.84
N LEU A 1041 -30.21 -17.16 -20.85
CA LEU A 1041 -29.35 -16.80 -21.98
C LEU A 1041 -29.63 -17.67 -23.23
N PRO A 1042 -29.83 -17.05 -24.42
CA PRO A 1042 -30.15 -17.79 -25.64
C PRO A 1042 -28.99 -18.67 -26.11
N ALA A 1043 -29.30 -19.87 -26.58
CA ALA A 1043 -28.33 -20.76 -27.20
C ALA A 1043 -27.84 -20.21 -28.55
N PRO A 1044 -26.54 -20.31 -28.87
CA PRO A 1044 -26.04 -19.99 -30.21
C PRO A 1044 -26.73 -20.90 -31.25
N LYS A 1045 -27.19 -20.33 -32.38
CA LYS A 1045 -27.69 -21.12 -33.51
C LYS A 1045 -26.58 -22.07 -33.97
N PRO A 1046 -26.84 -23.38 -34.15
CA PRO A 1046 -25.84 -24.29 -34.70
C PRO A 1046 -25.48 -23.81 -36.11
N VAL A 1047 -24.19 -23.56 -36.34
CA VAL A 1047 -23.66 -23.29 -37.67
C VAL A 1047 -23.74 -24.62 -38.44
N ARG A 1048 -24.64 -24.70 -39.42
CA ARG A 1048 -24.67 -25.82 -40.38
C ARG A 1048 -23.28 -25.88 -41.02
N LYS A 1049 -22.53 -26.97 -40.79
CA LYS A 1049 -21.26 -27.21 -41.49
C LYS A 1049 -21.57 -27.28 -42.98
N ALA A 1050 -21.16 -26.28 -43.75
CA ALA A 1050 -21.16 -26.37 -45.20
C ALA A 1050 -20.17 -27.46 -45.59
N ALA A 1051 -20.61 -28.40 -46.43
CA ALA A 1051 -19.77 -29.43 -47.02
C ALA A 1051 -18.63 -28.76 -47.80
N SER A 1052 -17.41 -29.25 -47.60
CA SER A 1052 -16.23 -28.83 -48.35
C SER A 1052 -16.09 -29.67 -49.62
N SER A 1053 -16.26 -29.05 -50.78
CA SER A 1053 -15.80 -29.51 -52.10
C SER A 1053 -15.81 -28.28 -53.02
N GLY A 1054 -14.79 -27.90 -53.78
CA GLY A 1054 -13.46 -28.42 -54.01
C GLY A 1054 -12.63 -27.28 -54.62
N SER A 1055 -11.32 -27.41 -54.55
CA SER A 1055 -10.31 -26.50 -55.07
C SER A 1055 -10.40 -26.32 -56.59
N ALA A 1056 -10.46 -25.07 -57.06
CA ALA A 1056 -10.04 -24.72 -58.41
C ALA A 1056 -8.57 -24.24 -58.36
N THR A 1057 -7.71 -24.95 -59.09
CA THR A 1057 -6.30 -24.68 -59.35
C THR A 1057 -6.08 -23.39 -60.17
N PRO A 1058 -4.92 -22.73 -60.07
CA PRO A 1058 -4.60 -21.55 -60.85
C PRO A 1058 -4.06 -21.94 -62.24
N VAL A 1059 -4.55 -21.27 -63.29
CA VAL A 1059 -3.94 -21.33 -64.62
C VAL A 1059 -3.20 -20.02 -64.86
N VAL A 1060 -1.91 -20.16 -65.18
CA VAL A 1060 -1.06 -19.13 -65.79
C VAL A 1060 -1.03 -19.37 -67.31
N ALA A 1061 -0.94 -18.26 -68.05
CA ALA A 1061 -0.47 -18.08 -69.44
C ALA A 1061 -1.55 -17.64 -70.44
N ARG A 1062 -1.64 -16.33 -70.70
CA ARG A 1062 -0.94 -15.62 -71.80
C ARG A 1062 -1.12 -14.12 -71.63
#